data_AF-A0A0R3RLK3-F1
#
_entry.id   AF-A0A0R3RLK3-F1
#
_cell.length_a   1.000
_cell.length_b   1.000
_cell.length_c   1.000
_cell.angle_alpha   90.00
_cell.angle_beta   90.00
_cell.angle_gamma   90.00
#
_symmetry.space_group_name_H-M   'P 1'
#
loop_
_entity.id
_entity.type
_entity.pdbx_description
1 polymer ?
#
loop_
_entity_poly.entity_id
_entity_poly.type
_entity_poly.pdbx_seq_one_letter_code
_entity_poly.pdbx_strand_id
1 'polypeptide(L)'
;MPHNGNSEEKLNIIKNLTNMRNKPWLHHSDNSAASGTQKQKTLSLTLMNETQRDLFESVEDLPEWLHTDWMCQNRCPGRVVDDGTLPSVQYSLPSVLKLSTFSFNANMLYTASGIKTVFRCLRFLYQQIAYDTGETAIIDLDRSLSYLTAFAQNMELDGDMETLNGIAREFKFFLVQTGSLSHYIISDSLFITRNIETNYIFHALLIVWMKAVRISSFFKRFGGFEKLYPMGDASSSTEQLSMLVSYGLLLSASRTDRSCICRCVTATWNQLYVFNKEMFWSNMVKLLGLCTGSLHYCPPESPSSEMFLDLCEIGKTVSAEMFLEIICELGIGFEGAGTVSGKASGSYVECLQQIATKVSEKQYVLRKLYFLFDKDQGDSLLGTESILQYFFTYLCSNIMEPLDRELDFYPTNGRVWKDFLFSCCSGYMADQCSDWMLFIQLMSMLIKKSESVWRAMKSRIFSKFSAKRFREMPIHSLICVFSLFISCLHNTDIEEISNKVISLAIAAFDPSDKERHDVLIRVVQCTKYILDENYHDSSQAVAMLITLMGRLDDKKDVSLYVECCMCIGEKVSEIGSLIRFLPSMNDMDLEQLFVMTAHCRTENNVLWNAAITHLRSPNFSIPMNYIVEQLAIKFERNQPVFQNMRQVVQNLLAEKSYKFEVCLYFLREFLKRANDAIYPVELIVPIWLVVTFEKPNTDELNDISESIWRNLRVSFRKNGLYFETFSTDSPSTILSIRWLFE
;
A
#
# COMPACT_ATOMS: atom_id res chain seq x y z
N MET A 1 -52.60 -10.03 -3.83
CA MET A 1 -53.41 -10.95 -3.00
C MET A 1 -52.71 -12.32 -3.00
N PRO A 2 -52.65 -13.03 -1.87
CA PRO A 2 -51.81 -14.22 -1.70
C PRO A 2 -52.64 -15.52 -1.61
N HIS A 3 -51.96 -16.67 -1.55
CA HIS A 3 -52.11 -17.71 -0.51
C HIS A 3 -51.03 -18.78 -0.76
N ASN A 4 -50.16 -19.16 0.18
CA ASN A 4 -50.32 -19.69 1.55
C ASN A 4 -50.47 -21.23 1.59
N GLY A 5 -49.91 -21.83 2.64
CA GLY A 5 -49.83 -23.29 2.86
C GLY A 5 -48.38 -23.68 3.14
N ASN A 6 -47.76 -23.22 4.24
CA ASN A 6 -47.86 -23.77 5.61
C ASN A 6 -47.61 -25.29 5.66
N SER A 7 -46.88 -25.84 6.63
CA SER A 7 -46.43 -25.36 7.95
C SER A 7 -45.13 -26.12 8.30
N GLU A 8 -44.07 -25.50 8.85
CA GLU A 8 -43.95 -24.95 10.21
C GLU A 8 -43.77 -26.04 11.28
N GLU A 9 -42.87 -25.78 12.25
CA GLU A 9 -42.42 -26.66 13.36
C GLU A 9 -41.55 -27.89 12.97
N LYS A 10 -40.39 -28.18 13.57
CA LYS A 10 -39.52 -27.59 14.62
C LYS A 10 -38.06 -28.05 14.26
N LEU A 11 -36.95 -27.36 14.53
CA LEU A 11 -36.62 -26.51 15.67
C LEU A 11 -35.50 -25.48 15.33
N ASN A 12 -35.81 -24.19 15.53
CA ASN A 12 -34.97 -23.01 15.85
C ASN A 12 -33.42 -23.14 15.87
N ILE A 13 -32.69 -22.34 15.06
CA ILE A 13 -32.27 -20.92 15.33
C ILE A 13 -31.17 -20.86 16.42
N ILE A 14 -29.88 -20.68 16.09
CA ILE A 14 -29.19 -19.45 15.62
C ILE A 14 -29.22 -18.32 16.66
N LYS A 15 -28.06 -17.64 16.84
CA LYS A 15 -27.73 -16.40 17.57
C LYS A 15 -26.70 -16.66 18.68
N ASN A 16 -25.62 -15.90 18.83
CA ASN A 16 -25.22 -14.67 18.13
C ASN A 16 -23.70 -14.48 18.11
N LEU A 17 -23.18 -13.97 16.99
CA LEU A 17 -21.95 -13.15 16.98
C LEU A 17 -22.25 -11.76 17.56
N THR A 18 -21.20 -11.00 17.86
CA THR A 18 -21.18 -9.58 18.33
C THR A 18 -21.55 -9.30 19.80
N ASN A 19 -20.53 -9.00 20.62
CA ASN A 19 -20.22 -7.66 21.16
C ASN A 19 -19.04 -7.76 22.14
N MET A 20 -17.89 -7.15 21.84
CA MET A 20 -17.49 -5.76 22.12
C MET A 20 -17.08 -5.46 23.58
N ARG A 21 -15.80 -5.07 23.71
CA ARG A 21 -15.20 -4.02 24.56
C ARG A 21 -15.67 -3.81 26.03
N ASN A 22 -14.64 -3.68 26.88
CA ASN A 22 -14.54 -2.91 28.13
C ASN A 22 -14.94 -3.57 29.48
N LYS A 23 -13.88 -3.89 30.26
CA LYS A 23 -13.60 -3.58 31.70
C LYS A 23 -14.47 -2.45 32.36
N PRO A 24 -14.44 -2.20 33.71
CA PRO A 24 -13.58 -2.76 34.81
C PRO A 24 -14.24 -2.94 36.24
N TRP A 25 -13.43 -3.22 37.29
CA TRP A 25 -13.67 -3.08 38.76
C TRP A 25 -14.68 -4.11 39.41
N LEU A 26 -14.66 -4.55 40.70
CA LEU A 26 -13.75 -4.37 41.85
C LEU A 26 -13.97 -5.39 43.02
N HIS A 27 -12.89 -5.63 43.80
CA HIS A 27 -12.77 -5.89 45.27
C HIS A 27 -13.43 -7.06 46.06
N HIS A 28 -12.58 -7.65 46.95
CA HIS A 28 -12.84 -8.31 48.26
C HIS A 28 -13.70 -9.61 48.24
N SER A 29 -13.60 -10.58 49.17
CA SER A 29 -12.76 -10.88 50.35
C SER A 29 -13.04 -12.35 50.80
N ASP A 30 -12.30 -13.07 51.67
CA ASP A 30 -10.89 -13.14 52.12
C ASP A 30 -10.71 -14.46 52.95
N ASN A 31 -9.50 -14.80 53.42
CA ASN A 31 -9.14 -15.90 54.37
C ASN A 31 -9.12 -17.37 53.85
N SER A 32 -8.21 -18.27 54.31
CA SER A 32 -7.10 -18.17 55.30
C SER A 32 -6.02 -19.27 55.16
N ALA A 33 -4.78 -18.93 55.54
CA ALA A 33 -3.71 -19.72 56.21
C ALA A 33 -3.34 -21.16 55.71
N ALA A 34 -2.09 -21.63 55.69
CA ALA A 34 -0.75 -21.20 56.16
C ALA A 34 0.31 -22.14 55.48
N SER A 35 1.64 -21.97 55.46
CA SER A 35 2.59 -20.99 56.03
C SER A 35 4.00 -21.17 55.42
N GLY A 36 4.76 -20.08 55.25
CA GLY A 36 6.23 -20.09 55.20
C GLY A 36 6.91 -20.37 53.84
N THR A 37 7.99 -19.70 53.44
CA THR A 37 8.72 -18.59 54.12
C THR A 37 9.63 -17.82 53.13
N GLN A 38 9.52 -16.48 53.09
CA GLN A 38 10.57 -15.46 52.81
C GLN A 38 11.43 -15.56 51.50
N LYS A 39 11.83 -14.48 50.80
CA LYS A 39 11.90 -13.04 51.17
C LYS A 39 12.07 -12.09 49.95
N GLN A 40 11.54 -10.87 50.08
CA GLN A 40 11.96 -9.56 49.50
C GLN A 40 12.42 -9.49 48.02
N LYS A 41 11.65 -8.93 47.07
CA LYS A 41 11.37 -7.49 46.81
C LYS A 41 12.60 -6.56 46.71
N THR A 42 12.79 -5.95 45.54
CA THR A 42 12.74 -4.47 45.32
C THR A 42 12.43 -4.17 43.83
N LEU A 43 11.54 -3.21 43.57
CA LEU A 43 11.19 -2.69 42.24
C LEU A 43 11.88 -1.34 42.03
N SER A 44 12.45 -1.06 40.85
CA SER A 44 12.43 0.29 40.27
C SER A 44 12.89 0.39 38.80
N LEU A 45 11.93 0.84 37.97
CA LEU A 45 12.04 1.74 36.81
C LEU A 45 12.52 1.29 35.40
N THR A 46 11.69 1.73 34.44
CA THR A 46 11.94 2.18 33.05
C THR A 46 12.26 1.18 31.94
N LEU A 47 11.17 0.68 31.34
CA LEU A 47 10.81 0.91 29.93
C LEU A 47 11.95 1.29 28.95
N MET A 48 12.45 0.30 28.22
CA MET A 48 12.91 0.34 26.81
C MET A 48 13.67 -0.96 26.53
N ASN A 49 12.99 -2.01 26.02
CA ASN A 49 13.57 -3.17 25.28
C ASN A 49 12.54 -4.28 24.93
N GLU A 50 11.24 -3.99 24.88
CA GLU A 50 10.23 -4.94 24.42
C GLU A 50 10.12 -4.91 22.88
N THR A 51 10.86 -5.81 22.20
CA THR A 51 10.55 -6.37 20.86
C THR A 51 11.62 -7.32 20.29
N GLN A 52 12.77 -7.51 20.96
CA GLN A 52 13.82 -8.46 20.51
C GLN A 52 14.27 -9.47 21.60
N ARG A 53 13.42 -9.76 22.60
CA ARG A 53 13.81 -10.62 23.74
C ARG A 53 12.93 -11.84 24.06
N ASP A 54 11.90 -12.11 23.25
CA ASP A 54 10.93 -13.21 23.50
C ASP A 54 11.12 -14.44 22.58
N LEU A 55 12.32 -14.63 21.99
CA LEU A 55 12.64 -15.86 21.23
C LEU A 55 13.50 -16.88 21.99
N PHE A 56 14.02 -16.50 23.16
CA PHE A 56 14.69 -17.42 24.08
C PHE A 56 14.31 -17.03 25.51
N GLU A 57 13.37 -17.76 26.11
CA GLU A 57 13.13 -17.70 27.54
C GLU A 57 14.44 -17.99 28.30
N SER A 58 14.52 -17.41 29.50
CA SER A 58 15.67 -17.49 30.38
C SER A 58 16.16 -18.91 30.60
N VAL A 59 17.48 -19.07 30.54
CA VAL A 59 18.21 -20.25 31.00
C VAL A 59 17.80 -20.57 32.45
N GLU A 60 16.98 -21.61 32.64
CA GLU A 60 17.08 -22.51 33.81
C GLU A 60 16.36 -23.86 33.62
N ASP A 61 15.40 -24.00 32.70
CA ASP A 61 14.88 -25.31 32.28
C ASP A 61 15.39 -25.71 30.87
N LEU A 62 16.18 -26.79 30.83
CA LEU A 62 16.56 -27.45 29.58
C LEU A 62 15.34 -28.15 28.97
N PRO A 63 14.96 -27.92 27.69
CA PRO A 63 13.73 -28.50 27.16
C PRO A 63 13.85 -30.02 26.97
N GLU A 64 12.73 -30.75 27.11
CA GLU A 64 12.62 -32.22 27.21
C GLU A 64 13.15 -33.06 26.01
N TRP A 65 13.84 -32.46 25.02
CA TRP A 65 14.57 -33.21 23.99
C TRP A 65 15.88 -33.84 24.53
N LEU A 66 16.32 -33.43 25.73
CA LEU A 66 17.31 -34.17 26.52
C LEU A 66 16.69 -35.42 27.15
N HIS A 67 16.31 -36.39 26.32
CA HIS A 67 16.35 -37.79 26.76
C HIS A 67 17.82 -38.08 27.13
N THR A 68 18.08 -38.60 28.33
CA THR A 68 19.44 -38.73 28.90
C THR A 68 20.44 -39.50 28.06
N ASP A 69 19.95 -40.25 27.06
CA ASP A 69 20.75 -41.08 26.17
C ASP A 69 21.34 -40.30 24.98
N TRP A 70 20.81 -39.11 24.64
CA TRP A 70 21.12 -38.42 23.38
C TRP A 70 21.53 -36.95 23.54
N MET A 71 22.82 -36.70 23.32
CA MET A 71 23.36 -35.35 23.09
C MET A 71 24.00 -35.25 21.70
N CYS A 72 23.78 -34.12 21.02
CA CYS A 72 24.56 -33.76 19.83
C CYS A 72 25.96 -33.32 20.29
N GLN A 73 27.02 -33.98 19.82
CA GLN A 73 28.37 -33.72 20.32
C GLN A 73 28.88 -32.30 19.99
N ASN A 74 28.33 -31.66 18.96
CA ASN A 74 28.60 -30.26 18.63
C ASN A 74 27.91 -29.25 19.57
N ARG A 75 27.06 -29.70 20.52
CA ARG A 75 26.52 -28.85 21.60
C ARG A 75 27.36 -28.86 22.89
N CYS A 76 28.50 -29.54 22.89
CA CYS A 76 29.52 -29.36 23.94
C CYS A 76 30.16 -27.95 23.82
N PRO A 77 30.33 -27.20 24.93
CA PRO A 77 30.84 -25.84 24.87
C PRO A 77 32.29 -25.81 24.36
N GLY A 78 32.53 -25.16 23.22
CA GLY A 78 33.88 -24.95 22.67
C GLY A 78 34.06 -25.18 21.16
N ARG A 79 33.03 -25.56 20.41
CA ARG A 79 33.07 -25.62 18.93
C ARG A 79 32.03 -24.70 18.29
N VAL A 80 32.38 -24.14 17.14
CA VAL A 80 31.55 -23.20 16.37
C VAL A 80 30.31 -23.92 15.86
N VAL A 81 29.14 -23.32 16.09
CA VAL A 81 27.86 -23.81 15.60
C VAL A 81 27.68 -23.37 14.15
N ASP A 82 27.25 -24.29 13.30
CA ASP A 82 26.86 -24.01 11.92
C ASP A 82 25.33 -23.99 11.85
N ASP A 83 24.74 -22.78 11.97
CA ASP A 83 23.29 -22.55 12.07
C ASP A 83 22.52 -22.79 10.75
N GLY A 84 23.07 -23.62 9.85
CA GLY A 84 22.48 -23.99 8.58
C GLY A 84 21.24 -24.90 8.66
N THR A 85 20.65 -25.13 9.83
CA THR A 85 19.33 -25.79 9.92
C THR A 85 18.28 -24.99 9.18
N LEU A 86 17.39 -25.67 8.44
CA LEU A 86 16.19 -25.05 7.88
C LEU A 86 15.51 -24.20 8.96
N PRO A 87 15.31 -22.88 8.77
CA PRO A 87 14.05 -22.30 9.20
C PRO A 87 12.99 -23.12 8.48
N SER A 88 12.10 -23.75 9.23
CA SER A 88 10.88 -24.28 8.62
C SER A 88 10.26 -23.17 7.78
N VAL A 89 9.83 -23.50 6.56
CA VAL A 89 8.75 -22.72 5.92
C VAL A 89 7.68 -22.61 7.00
N GLN A 90 7.31 -21.37 7.39
CA GLN A 90 6.68 -21.10 8.69
C GLN A 90 5.28 -21.71 8.83
N TYR A 91 5.22 -23.01 9.08
CA TYR A 91 4.10 -23.69 9.70
C TYR A 91 4.21 -23.40 11.19
N SER A 92 3.27 -22.61 11.71
CA SER A 92 3.16 -22.29 13.13
C SER A 92 2.85 -23.56 13.92
N LEU A 93 3.88 -24.19 14.49
CA LEU A 93 3.78 -25.49 15.16
C LEU A 93 3.54 -25.33 16.67
N PRO A 94 2.44 -25.90 17.22
CA PRO A 94 2.21 -25.97 18.67
C PRO A 94 3.21 -26.87 19.41
N SER A 95 3.35 -26.63 20.71
CA SER A 95 4.42 -27.12 21.59
C SER A 95 4.36 -28.61 22.02
N VAL A 96 3.68 -29.50 21.29
CA VAL A 96 3.61 -30.93 21.65
C VAL A 96 4.33 -31.80 20.63
N LEU A 97 5.62 -32.02 20.89
CA LEU A 97 6.52 -32.86 20.09
C LEU A 97 6.28 -34.36 20.35
N LYS A 98 5.29 -34.93 19.65
CA LYS A 98 5.25 -36.37 19.36
C LYS A 98 5.24 -36.58 17.85
N LEU A 99 6.04 -37.54 17.37
CA LEU A 99 5.83 -38.11 16.04
C LEU A 99 4.48 -38.83 16.07
N SER A 100 3.56 -38.45 15.18
CA SER A 100 2.17 -38.91 15.25
C SER A 100 1.97 -40.30 14.64
N THR A 101 2.88 -40.70 13.74
CA THR A 101 2.75 -41.88 12.87
C THR A 101 3.64 -43.06 13.26
N PHE A 102 4.90 -42.82 13.64
CA PHE A 102 5.80 -43.85 14.17
C PHE A 102 6.91 -43.25 15.04
N SER A 103 7.43 -44.04 15.98
CA SER A 103 8.64 -43.72 16.74
C SER A 103 9.76 -44.69 16.37
N PHE A 104 10.99 -44.19 16.34
CA PHE A 104 12.21 -44.99 16.21
C PHE A 104 13.28 -44.44 17.16
N ASN A 105 14.19 -45.31 17.60
CA ASN A 105 15.24 -44.93 18.53
C ASN A 105 16.63 -45.12 17.91
N ALA A 106 17.63 -44.58 18.62
CA ALA A 106 19.05 -44.74 18.37
C ALA A 106 19.48 -46.16 17.98
N ASN A 107 19.06 -47.12 18.80
CA ASN A 107 19.51 -48.51 18.74
C ASN A 107 19.04 -49.21 17.46
N MET A 108 17.95 -48.73 16.84
CA MET A 108 17.56 -49.16 15.50
C MET A 108 18.54 -48.68 14.43
N LEU A 109 19.12 -47.49 14.55
CA LEU A 109 20.04 -46.95 13.54
C LEU A 109 21.44 -47.58 13.60
N TYR A 110 21.86 -48.17 14.72
CA TYR A 110 23.11 -48.96 14.82
C TYR A 110 23.03 -50.36 14.15
N THR A 111 21.88 -50.76 13.60
CA THR A 111 21.72 -52.11 13.01
C THR A 111 21.19 -52.05 11.59
N ALA A 112 21.77 -52.84 10.67
CA ALA A 112 21.33 -52.87 9.27
C ALA A 112 19.84 -53.25 9.10
N SER A 113 19.26 -54.01 10.03
CA SER A 113 17.83 -54.34 10.08
C SER A 113 16.97 -53.17 10.58
N GLY A 114 17.43 -52.45 11.60
CA GLY A 114 16.73 -51.28 12.12
C GLY A 114 16.79 -50.08 11.16
N ILE A 115 17.94 -49.80 10.54
CA ILE A 115 18.07 -48.79 9.46
C ILE A 115 17.04 -49.07 8.35
N LYS A 116 16.98 -50.31 7.85
CA LYS A 116 15.97 -50.73 6.86
C LYS A 116 14.53 -50.52 7.32
N THR A 117 14.27 -50.69 8.61
CA THR A 117 12.94 -50.49 9.20
C THR A 117 12.58 -49.00 9.23
N VAL A 118 13.49 -48.13 9.67
CA VAL A 118 13.31 -46.66 9.64
C VAL A 118 13.04 -46.17 8.20
N PHE A 119 13.84 -46.63 7.22
CA PHE A 119 13.60 -46.24 5.83
C PHE A 119 12.32 -46.81 5.21
N ARG A 120 11.80 -47.96 5.68
CA ARG A 120 10.45 -48.42 5.30
C ARG A 120 9.37 -47.46 5.81
N CYS A 121 9.50 -46.97 7.04
CA CYS A 121 8.56 -45.98 7.60
C CYS A 121 8.65 -44.62 6.86
N LEU A 122 9.86 -44.15 6.51
CA LEU A 122 10.05 -42.95 5.68
C LEU A 122 9.41 -43.09 4.28
N ARG A 123 9.56 -44.26 3.64
CA ARG A 123 8.90 -44.59 2.36
C ARG A 123 7.38 -44.57 2.49
N PHE A 124 6.84 -45.12 3.58
CA PHE A 124 5.40 -45.12 3.87
C PHE A 124 4.87 -43.68 4.09
N LEU A 125 5.56 -42.84 4.86
CA LEU A 125 5.19 -41.42 5.01
C LEU A 125 5.17 -40.69 3.66
N TYR A 126 6.21 -40.85 2.85
CA TYR A 126 6.25 -40.23 1.52
C TYR A 126 5.08 -40.69 0.64
N GLN A 127 4.73 -41.98 0.67
CA GLN A 127 3.56 -42.50 -0.03
C GLN A 127 2.25 -41.89 0.49
N GLN A 128 2.06 -41.75 1.80
CA GLN A 128 0.88 -41.08 2.37
C GLN A 128 0.77 -39.62 1.91
N ILE A 129 1.89 -38.88 1.85
CA ILE A 129 1.90 -37.50 1.33
C ILE A 129 1.52 -37.47 -0.15
N ALA A 130 2.01 -38.42 -0.94
CA ALA A 130 1.73 -38.53 -2.37
C ALA A 130 0.27 -38.92 -2.70
N TYR A 131 -0.41 -39.65 -1.82
CA TYR A 131 -1.81 -40.07 -2.02
C TYR A 131 -2.84 -39.12 -1.38
N ASP A 132 -2.67 -38.74 -0.11
CA ASP A 132 -3.70 -38.05 0.67
C ASP A 132 -3.37 -36.59 1.03
N THR A 133 -2.17 -36.09 0.69
CA THR A 133 -1.76 -34.67 0.87
C THR A 133 -1.95 -34.12 2.30
N GLY A 134 -1.36 -34.78 3.30
CA GLY A 134 -1.45 -34.35 4.71
C GLY A 134 -0.26 -33.53 5.23
N GLU A 135 -0.53 -32.36 5.80
CA GLU A 135 0.47 -31.50 6.47
C GLU A 135 1.20 -32.22 7.63
N THR A 136 0.46 -32.99 8.43
CA THR A 136 1.00 -33.79 9.55
C THR A 136 2.05 -34.82 9.09
N ALA A 137 1.84 -35.46 7.94
CA ALA A 137 2.79 -36.43 7.40
C ALA A 137 4.09 -35.78 6.92
N ILE A 138 4.04 -34.53 6.42
CA ILE A 138 5.24 -33.75 6.08
C ILE A 138 6.02 -33.33 7.32
N ILE A 139 5.32 -32.91 8.38
CA ILE A 139 5.93 -32.57 9.66
C ILE A 139 6.64 -33.80 10.25
N ASP A 140 6.00 -34.97 10.25
CA ASP A 140 6.63 -36.22 10.70
C ASP A 140 7.80 -36.66 9.80
N LEU A 141 7.73 -36.40 8.48
CA LEU A 141 8.81 -36.69 7.52
C LEU A 141 10.05 -35.82 7.78
N ASP A 142 9.89 -34.49 7.89
CA ASP A 142 11.01 -33.57 8.15
C ASP A 142 11.64 -33.83 9.52
N ARG A 143 10.83 -34.07 10.55
CA ARG A 143 11.33 -34.47 11.89
C ARG A 143 12.15 -35.74 11.80
N SER A 144 11.62 -36.81 11.18
CA SER A 144 12.31 -38.09 11.04
C SER A 144 13.64 -37.97 10.28
N LEU A 145 13.68 -37.18 9.20
CA LEU A 145 14.90 -36.94 8.43
C LEU A 145 15.90 -36.04 9.18
N SER A 146 15.42 -35.13 10.04
CA SER A 146 16.26 -34.31 10.91
C SER A 146 16.94 -35.15 11.99
N TYR A 147 16.21 -36.06 12.65
CA TYR A 147 16.80 -37.03 13.58
C TYR A 147 17.87 -37.90 12.90
N LEU A 148 17.59 -38.36 11.68
CA LEU A 148 18.55 -39.15 10.90
C LEU A 148 19.81 -38.34 10.51
N THR A 149 19.65 -37.06 10.19
CA THR A 149 20.77 -36.15 9.87
C THR A 149 21.63 -35.90 11.11
N ALA A 150 21.03 -35.63 12.27
CA ALA A 150 21.74 -35.43 13.52
C ALA A 150 22.48 -36.71 13.99
N PHE A 151 21.87 -37.89 13.78
CA PHE A 151 22.54 -39.17 14.05
C PHE A 151 23.75 -39.37 13.14
N ALA A 152 23.60 -39.13 11.83
CA ALA A 152 24.71 -39.25 10.89
C ALA A 152 25.86 -38.29 11.24
N GLN A 153 25.56 -37.07 11.68
CA GLN A 153 26.57 -36.12 12.14
C GLN A 153 27.32 -36.62 13.39
N ASN A 154 26.61 -37.18 14.38
CA ASN A 154 27.26 -37.78 15.56
C ASN A 154 28.13 -38.99 15.17
N MET A 155 27.64 -39.88 14.29
CA MET A 155 28.42 -41.05 13.84
C MET A 155 29.64 -40.69 12.99
N GLU A 156 29.63 -39.55 12.29
CA GLU A 156 30.85 -39.01 11.63
C GLU A 156 31.89 -38.60 12.68
N LEU A 157 31.45 -37.92 13.75
CA LEU A 157 32.33 -37.49 14.86
C LEU A 157 32.90 -38.68 15.65
N ASP A 158 32.10 -39.73 15.85
CA ASP A 158 32.50 -40.99 16.48
C ASP A 158 33.34 -41.89 15.55
N GLY A 159 33.37 -41.61 14.24
CA GLY A 159 34.12 -42.38 13.24
C GLY A 159 33.48 -43.71 12.83
N ASP A 160 32.22 -43.97 13.17
CA ASP A 160 31.49 -45.19 12.77
C ASP A 160 31.04 -45.12 11.30
N MET A 161 31.99 -45.36 10.42
CA MET A 161 31.74 -45.39 8.97
C MET A 161 30.80 -46.54 8.55
N GLU A 162 30.69 -47.65 9.30
CA GLU A 162 29.85 -48.78 8.86
C GLU A 162 28.37 -48.47 9.00
N THR A 163 27.95 -47.94 10.15
CA THR A 163 26.58 -47.47 10.41
C THR A 163 26.17 -46.38 9.40
N LEU A 164 27.06 -45.42 9.16
CA LEU A 164 26.89 -44.36 8.17
C LEU A 164 26.65 -44.89 6.76
N ASN A 165 27.38 -45.93 6.35
CA ASN A 165 27.20 -46.58 5.07
C ASN A 165 25.89 -47.36 4.93
N GLY A 166 25.38 -47.91 6.04
CA GLY A 166 24.05 -48.48 6.10
C GLY A 166 22.98 -47.42 5.80
N ILE A 167 23.09 -46.26 6.44
CA ILE A 167 22.19 -45.11 6.25
C ILE A 167 22.25 -44.58 4.82
N ALA A 168 23.45 -44.27 4.31
CA ALA A 168 23.64 -43.74 2.96
C ALA A 168 23.03 -44.64 1.87
N ARG A 169 23.17 -45.96 2.04
CA ARG A 169 22.64 -46.97 1.10
C ARG A 169 21.12 -47.00 1.06
N GLU A 170 20.46 -47.01 2.23
CA GLU A 170 18.99 -46.98 2.28
C GLU A 170 18.41 -45.62 1.90
N PHE A 171 19.13 -44.52 2.17
CA PHE A 171 18.78 -43.18 1.70
C PHE A 171 18.84 -43.10 0.16
N LYS A 172 19.87 -43.66 -0.47
CA LYS A 172 19.93 -43.76 -1.94
C LYS A 172 18.71 -44.50 -2.51
N PHE A 173 18.35 -45.65 -1.93
CA PHE A 173 17.15 -46.39 -2.36
C PHE A 173 15.86 -45.58 -2.15
N PHE A 174 15.80 -44.76 -1.10
CA PHE A 174 14.68 -43.84 -0.88
C PHE A 174 14.62 -42.76 -1.98
N LEU A 175 15.72 -42.10 -2.33
CA LEU A 175 15.77 -41.11 -3.43
C LEU A 175 15.34 -41.68 -4.79
N VAL A 176 15.80 -42.89 -5.12
CA VAL A 176 15.40 -43.58 -6.36
C VAL A 176 13.90 -43.86 -6.37
N GLN A 177 13.30 -44.15 -5.21
CA GLN A 177 11.87 -44.42 -5.08
C GLN A 177 11.01 -43.14 -5.05
N THR A 178 11.49 -42.04 -4.47
CA THR A 178 10.77 -40.75 -4.48
C THR A 178 10.86 -40.06 -5.84
N GLY A 179 11.94 -40.30 -6.60
CA GLY A 179 12.24 -39.61 -7.84
C GLY A 179 12.92 -38.26 -7.63
N SER A 180 13.38 -37.67 -8.72
CA SER A 180 14.05 -36.35 -8.76
C SER A 180 13.04 -35.19 -8.85
N LEU A 181 13.38 -34.06 -8.22
CA LEU A 181 12.65 -32.79 -8.34
C LEU A 181 12.34 -32.43 -9.81
N SER A 182 13.33 -32.51 -10.69
CA SER A 182 13.19 -32.22 -12.13
C SER A 182 12.13 -33.08 -12.82
N HIS A 183 12.16 -34.39 -12.64
CA HIS A 183 11.17 -35.31 -13.19
C HIS A 183 9.75 -34.99 -12.69
N TYR A 184 9.59 -34.72 -11.38
CA TYR A 184 8.30 -34.34 -10.81
C TYR A 184 7.75 -33.06 -11.46
N ILE A 185 8.55 -32.00 -11.53
CA ILE A 185 8.20 -30.70 -12.14
C ILE A 185 7.82 -30.83 -13.63
N ILE A 186 8.49 -31.73 -14.37
CA ILE A 186 8.21 -31.97 -15.80
C ILE A 186 6.94 -32.82 -15.99
N SER A 187 6.67 -33.76 -15.08
CA SER A 187 5.58 -34.73 -15.21
C SER A 187 4.24 -34.26 -14.65
N ASP A 188 4.23 -33.40 -13.62
CA ASP A 188 3.00 -33.00 -12.94
C ASP A 188 2.42 -31.70 -13.52
N SER A 189 1.34 -31.82 -14.29
CA SER A 189 0.59 -30.66 -14.82
C SER A 189 -0.01 -29.79 -13.71
N LEU A 190 -0.18 -30.31 -12.49
CA LEU A 190 -0.62 -29.53 -11.34
C LEU A 190 0.44 -28.54 -10.86
N PHE A 191 1.73 -28.75 -11.19
CA PHE A 191 2.81 -27.82 -10.87
C PHE A 191 2.67 -26.47 -11.60
N ILE A 192 2.09 -26.48 -12.81
CA ILE A 192 1.81 -25.27 -13.59
C ILE A 192 0.56 -24.53 -13.05
N THR A 193 -0.43 -25.26 -12.53
CA THR A 193 -1.76 -24.71 -12.20
C THR A 193 -2.02 -24.41 -10.71
N ARG A 194 -1.31 -25.05 -9.77
CA ARG A 194 -1.51 -24.88 -8.32
C ARG A 194 -0.52 -23.88 -7.72
N ASN A 195 -0.82 -23.36 -6.54
CA ASN A 195 0.18 -22.63 -5.76
C ASN A 195 1.25 -23.61 -5.25
N ILE A 196 2.52 -23.38 -5.59
CA ILE A 196 3.67 -24.17 -5.12
C ILE A 196 3.67 -24.27 -3.59
N GLU A 197 3.27 -23.20 -2.88
CA GLU A 197 3.20 -23.18 -1.41
C GLU A 197 2.24 -24.25 -0.84
N THR A 198 1.24 -24.68 -1.61
CA THR A 198 0.29 -25.76 -1.24
C THR A 198 0.63 -27.12 -1.85
N ASN A 199 1.74 -27.23 -2.60
CA ASN A 199 2.16 -28.50 -3.18
C ASN A 199 2.97 -29.33 -2.18
N TYR A 200 2.26 -30.07 -1.34
CA TYR A 200 2.80 -30.97 -0.34
C TYR A 200 3.78 -32.03 -0.90
N ILE A 201 3.57 -32.54 -2.12
CA ILE A 201 4.47 -33.52 -2.75
C ILE A 201 5.80 -32.86 -3.12
N PHE A 202 5.75 -31.66 -3.71
CA PHE A 202 6.93 -30.86 -4.01
C PHE A 202 7.75 -30.54 -2.74
N HIS A 203 7.10 -30.09 -1.67
CA HIS A 203 7.77 -29.81 -0.38
C HIS A 203 8.42 -31.07 0.21
N ALA A 204 7.73 -32.22 0.18
CA ALA A 204 8.29 -33.48 0.66
C ALA A 204 9.53 -33.90 -0.14
N LEU A 205 9.50 -33.78 -1.47
CA LEU A 205 10.68 -34.01 -2.31
C LEU A 205 11.81 -33.04 -1.95
N LEU A 206 11.52 -31.75 -1.83
CA LEU A 206 12.49 -30.70 -1.51
C LEU A 206 13.20 -30.97 -0.19
N ILE A 207 12.45 -31.37 0.85
CA ILE A 207 12.97 -31.79 2.16
C ILE A 207 13.86 -33.04 2.00
N VAL A 208 13.37 -34.10 1.36
CA VAL A 208 14.11 -35.36 1.18
C VAL A 208 15.45 -35.13 0.47
N TRP A 209 15.45 -34.37 -0.62
CA TRP A 209 16.65 -34.07 -1.39
C TRP A 209 17.63 -33.16 -0.63
N MET A 210 17.17 -32.13 0.09
CA MET A 210 18.05 -31.27 0.88
C MET A 210 18.66 -31.99 2.10
N LYS A 211 17.94 -32.92 2.73
CA LYS A 211 18.51 -33.76 3.80
C LYS A 211 19.53 -34.75 3.22
N ALA A 212 19.34 -35.24 1.98
CA ALA A 212 20.35 -36.05 1.29
C ALA A 212 21.65 -35.27 1.04
N VAL A 213 21.56 -34.03 0.55
CA VAL A 213 22.73 -33.14 0.34
C VAL A 213 23.50 -32.96 1.66
N ARG A 214 22.79 -32.65 2.76
CA ARG A 214 23.38 -32.52 4.11
C ARG A 214 24.06 -33.80 4.59
N ILE A 215 23.37 -34.94 4.50
CA ILE A 215 23.92 -36.24 4.91
C ILE A 215 25.15 -36.62 4.05
N SER A 216 25.17 -36.26 2.77
CA SER A 216 26.30 -36.58 1.89
C SER A 216 27.59 -35.80 2.20
N SER A 217 27.55 -34.59 2.80
CA SER A 217 28.77 -33.85 3.16
C SER A 217 29.56 -34.51 4.30
N PHE A 218 28.89 -35.26 5.17
CA PHE A 218 29.54 -36.06 6.23
C PHE A 218 30.38 -37.23 5.66
N PHE A 219 30.26 -37.52 4.35
CA PHE A 219 30.91 -38.65 3.69
C PHE A 219 32.00 -38.21 2.73
N LYS A 220 33.10 -37.63 3.26
CA LYS A 220 34.24 -37.15 2.45
C LYS A 220 34.86 -38.20 1.51
N ARG A 221 34.66 -39.51 1.75
CA ARG A 221 35.02 -40.61 0.83
C ARG A 221 34.09 -41.83 1.03
N PHE A 222 33.04 -42.01 0.23
CA PHE A 222 32.36 -43.32 0.14
C PHE A 222 31.53 -43.60 -1.14
N GLY A 223 31.66 -44.82 -1.65
CA GLY A 223 31.00 -45.32 -2.87
C GLY A 223 29.54 -45.76 -2.73
N GLY A 224 28.72 -44.95 -2.06
CA GLY A 224 27.28 -45.17 -1.95
C GLY A 224 26.49 -44.51 -3.07
N PHE A 225 26.59 -43.17 -3.15
CA PHE A 225 25.79 -42.33 -4.05
C PHE A 225 26.29 -42.30 -5.51
N GLU A 226 27.56 -42.63 -5.77
CA GLU A 226 28.32 -42.58 -7.05
C GLU A 226 27.63 -43.19 -8.31
N LYS A 227 26.49 -43.85 -8.17
CA LYS A 227 25.72 -44.49 -9.25
C LYS A 227 24.25 -44.10 -9.25
N LEU A 228 23.87 -42.91 -8.76
CA LEU A 228 22.49 -42.43 -8.86
C LEU A 228 22.11 -42.06 -10.29
N TYR A 229 23.02 -41.46 -11.05
CA TYR A 229 22.85 -41.10 -12.46
C TYR A 229 24.19 -41.29 -13.21
N PRO A 230 24.17 -41.64 -14.52
CA PRO A 230 25.39 -41.74 -15.32
C PRO A 230 26.05 -40.38 -15.53
N MET A 231 27.28 -40.25 -15.02
CA MET A 231 28.33 -39.27 -15.36
C MET A 231 27.92 -37.81 -15.66
N GLY A 232 28.17 -36.95 -14.67
CA GLY A 232 28.84 -35.67 -14.90
C GLY A 232 30.15 -35.64 -14.08
N ASP A 233 31.04 -34.69 -14.33
CA ASP A 233 32.36 -34.56 -13.66
C ASP A 233 32.25 -34.09 -12.19
N ALA A 234 31.40 -34.73 -11.39
CA ALA A 234 31.22 -34.47 -9.98
C ALA A 234 32.33 -35.19 -9.18
N SER A 235 33.11 -34.40 -8.44
CA SER A 235 34.19 -34.85 -7.56
C SER A 235 33.71 -35.55 -6.29
N SER A 236 32.43 -35.40 -5.95
CA SER A 236 31.81 -35.99 -4.76
C SER A 236 30.32 -36.27 -4.95
N SER A 237 29.78 -37.14 -4.09
CA SER A 237 28.34 -37.39 -3.93
C SER A 237 27.55 -36.13 -3.60
N THR A 238 28.09 -35.28 -2.73
CA THR A 238 27.51 -33.99 -2.34
C THR A 238 27.37 -33.05 -3.52
N GLU A 239 28.41 -32.98 -4.36
CA GLU A 239 28.39 -32.18 -5.57
C GLU A 239 27.31 -32.68 -6.55
N GLN A 240 27.23 -33.99 -6.78
CA GLN A 240 26.21 -34.61 -7.64
C GLN A 240 24.77 -34.35 -7.13
N LEU A 241 24.52 -34.49 -5.82
CA LEU A 241 23.19 -34.26 -5.25
C LEU A 241 22.82 -32.77 -5.28
N SER A 242 23.74 -31.88 -4.91
CA SER A 242 23.53 -30.42 -4.97
C SER A 242 23.25 -29.96 -6.40
N MET A 243 23.97 -30.49 -7.39
CA MET A 243 23.73 -30.24 -8.82
C MET A 243 22.33 -30.67 -9.26
N LEU A 244 21.84 -31.83 -8.82
CA LEU A 244 20.49 -32.32 -9.11
C LEU A 244 19.39 -31.48 -8.44
N VAL A 245 19.63 -30.95 -7.23
CA VAL A 245 18.70 -30.01 -6.58
C VAL A 245 18.68 -28.70 -7.34
N SER A 246 19.83 -28.05 -7.59
CA SER A 246 19.90 -26.81 -8.36
C SER A 246 19.21 -26.93 -9.72
N TYR A 247 19.40 -28.05 -10.45
CA TYR A 247 18.68 -28.31 -11.69
C TYR A 247 17.15 -28.40 -11.51
N GLY A 248 16.68 -29.03 -10.44
CA GLY A 248 15.26 -29.04 -10.06
C GLY A 248 14.72 -27.64 -9.75
N LEU A 249 15.49 -26.81 -9.02
CA LEU A 249 15.08 -25.43 -8.70
C LEU A 249 15.02 -24.55 -9.96
N LEU A 250 16.00 -24.65 -10.85
CA LEU A 250 15.99 -23.98 -12.16
C LEU A 250 14.78 -24.37 -13.01
N LEU A 251 14.44 -25.66 -13.04
CA LEU A 251 13.23 -26.14 -13.70
C LEU A 251 11.96 -25.60 -13.05
N SER A 252 11.90 -25.49 -11.72
CA SER A 252 10.73 -24.95 -11.03
C SER A 252 10.46 -23.49 -11.41
N ALA A 253 11.51 -22.65 -11.41
CA ALA A 253 11.49 -21.28 -11.88
C ALA A 253 10.96 -21.18 -13.33
N SER A 254 11.55 -21.97 -14.23
CA SER A 254 11.20 -21.99 -15.67
C SER A 254 9.77 -22.44 -16.03
N ARG A 255 9.03 -23.03 -15.09
CA ARG A 255 7.73 -23.69 -15.35
C ARG A 255 6.55 -23.02 -14.67
N THR A 256 6.78 -21.96 -13.90
CA THR A 256 5.72 -21.25 -13.20
C THR A 256 5.54 -19.86 -13.79
N ASP A 257 4.42 -19.63 -14.46
CA ASP A 257 4.02 -18.32 -15.01
C ASP A 257 3.70 -17.26 -13.92
N ARG A 258 4.16 -17.47 -12.68
CA ARG A 258 3.87 -16.63 -11.51
C ARG A 258 5.08 -15.79 -11.13
N SER A 259 4.83 -14.52 -10.85
CA SER A 259 5.86 -13.51 -10.58
C SER A 259 6.63 -13.70 -9.28
N CYS A 260 6.26 -14.63 -8.39
CA CYS A 260 7.00 -14.94 -7.18
C CYS A 260 7.38 -16.42 -7.08
N ILE A 261 8.66 -16.66 -6.82
CA ILE A 261 9.13 -17.98 -6.40
C ILE A 261 8.67 -18.22 -4.96
N CYS A 262 8.16 -19.41 -4.67
CA CYS A 262 7.71 -19.79 -3.32
C CYS A 262 8.82 -19.61 -2.29
N ARG A 263 8.49 -19.11 -1.09
CA ARG A 263 9.43 -18.99 0.05
C ARG A 263 10.26 -20.25 0.29
N CYS A 264 9.68 -21.42 0.02
CA CYS A 264 10.31 -22.73 0.07
C CYS A 264 11.51 -22.88 -0.88
N VAL A 265 11.38 -22.42 -2.13
CA VAL A 265 12.42 -22.47 -3.16
C VAL A 265 13.50 -21.42 -2.88
N THR A 266 13.11 -20.19 -2.50
CA THR A 266 14.03 -19.14 -2.03
C THR A 266 14.90 -19.63 -0.86
N ALA A 267 14.28 -20.24 0.16
CA ALA A 267 14.99 -20.81 1.31
C ALA A 267 15.93 -21.96 0.91
N THR A 268 15.61 -22.71 -0.15
CA THR A 268 16.45 -23.80 -0.66
C THR A 268 17.67 -23.26 -1.41
N TRP A 269 17.49 -22.26 -2.28
CA TRP A 269 18.60 -21.56 -2.94
C TRP A 269 19.59 -20.99 -1.91
N ASN A 270 19.09 -20.28 -0.91
CA ASN A 270 19.91 -19.73 0.17
C ASN A 270 20.65 -20.82 0.97
N GLN A 271 20.02 -21.96 1.23
CA GLN A 271 20.68 -23.08 1.90
C GLN A 271 21.79 -23.71 1.06
N LEU A 272 21.58 -23.92 -0.24
CA LEU A 272 22.62 -24.47 -1.12
C LEU A 272 23.84 -23.54 -1.18
N TYR A 273 23.61 -22.22 -1.23
CA TYR A 273 24.67 -21.20 -1.19
C TYR A 273 25.41 -21.18 0.15
N VAL A 274 24.70 -21.12 1.29
CA VAL A 274 25.30 -21.07 2.63
C VAL A 274 26.07 -22.36 2.96
N PHE A 275 25.52 -23.52 2.61
CA PHE A 275 26.06 -24.83 2.96
C PHE A 275 27.45 -25.10 2.36
N ASN A 276 27.70 -24.70 1.11
CA ASN A 276 29.03 -24.70 0.53
C ASN A 276 29.10 -23.77 -0.70
N LYS A 277 29.57 -22.53 -0.50
CA LYS A 277 29.65 -21.52 -1.57
C LYS A 277 30.45 -22.00 -2.78
N GLU A 278 31.65 -22.52 -2.59
CA GLU A 278 32.53 -22.95 -3.69
C GLU A 278 31.88 -24.07 -4.54
N MET A 279 31.25 -25.05 -3.88
CA MET A 279 30.53 -26.12 -4.54
C MET A 279 29.26 -25.64 -5.24
N PHE A 280 28.54 -24.66 -4.67
CA PHE A 280 27.39 -24.03 -5.31
C PHE A 280 27.76 -23.41 -6.67
N TRP A 281 28.88 -22.69 -6.72
CA TRP A 281 29.36 -22.06 -7.95
C TRP A 281 29.92 -23.06 -8.96
N SER A 282 30.69 -24.07 -8.51
CA SER A 282 31.07 -25.22 -9.35
C SER A 282 29.85 -25.88 -10.00
N ASN A 283 28.78 -26.08 -9.23
CA ASN A 283 27.55 -26.71 -9.72
C ASN A 283 26.78 -25.84 -10.72
N MET A 284 26.66 -24.53 -10.48
CA MET A 284 26.03 -23.62 -11.45
C MET A 284 26.81 -23.61 -12.78
N VAL A 285 28.14 -23.53 -12.71
CA VAL A 285 29.02 -23.61 -13.88
C VAL A 285 28.85 -24.95 -14.64
N LYS A 286 28.84 -26.08 -13.94
CA LYS A 286 28.68 -27.41 -14.55
C LYS A 286 27.29 -27.61 -15.17
N LEU A 287 26.22 -27.16 -14.52
CA LEU A 287 24.87 -27.19 -15.08
C LEU A 287 24.77 -26.37 -16.36
N LEU A 288 25.40 -25.21 -16.40
CA LEU A 288 25.37 -24.34 -17.56
C LEU A 288 26.28 -24.84 -18.69
N GLY A 289 27.41 -25.49 -18.37
CA GLY A 289 28.20 -26.27 -19.34
C GLY A 289 27.40 -27.41 -19.97
N LEU A 290 26.61 -28.14 -19.18
CA LEU A 290 25.68 -29.17 -19.67
C LEU A 290 24.55 -28.56 -20.52
N CYS A 291 24.00 -27.41 -20.16
CA CYS A 291 22.94 -26.71 -20.91
C CYS A 291 23.44 -26.00 -22.19
N THR A 292 24.74 -25.71 -22.31
CA THR A 292 25.35 -25.05 -23.49
C THR A 292 26.12 -26.02 -24.39
N GLY A 293 26.35 -27.25 -23.94
CA GLY A 293 27.16 -28.25 -24.64
C GLY A 293 28.68 -28.05 -24.50
N SER A 294 29.12 -27.08 -23.68
CA SER A 294 30.53 -26.81 -23.42
C SER A 294 30.94 -27.35 -22.05
N LEU A 295 31.56 -28.53 -22.03
CA LEU A 295 32.03 -29.21 -20.81
C LEU A 295 33.26 -28.54 -20.14
N HIS A 296 33.79 -27.46 -20.71
CA HIS A 296 35.05 -26.83 -20.28
C HIS A 296 34.87 -25.34 -20.02
N TYR A 297 33.90 -24.99 -19.17
CA TYR A 297 33.83 -23.66 -18.58
C TYR A 297 34.73 -23.60 -17.34
N CYS A 298 35.75 -22.75 -17.36
CA CYS A 298 36.56 -22.49 -16.16
C CYS A 298 35.71 -21.69 -15.16
N PRO A 299 35.54 -22.14 -13.90
CA PRO A 299 34.91 -21.30 -12.89
C PRO A 299 35.76 -20.04 -12.68
N PRO A 300 35.14 -18.85 -12.52
CA PRO A 300 35.88 -17.62 -12.25
C PRO A 300 36.60 -17.70 -10.89
N GLU A 301 37.70 -16.96 -10.75
CA GLU A 301 38.52 -16.94 -9.53
C GLU A 301 37.77 -16.41 -8.29
N SER A 302 36.67 -15.69 -8.49
CA SER A 302 35.71 -15.36 -7.44
C SER A 302 34.28 -15.46 -7.97
N PRO A 303 33.31 -15.87 -7.13
CA PRO A 303 31.90 -15.84 -7.50
C PRO A 303 31.34 -14.42 -7.41
N SER A 304 31.59 -13.64 -8.46
CA SER A 304 31.06 -12.29 -8.63
C SER A 304 29.74 -12.29 -9.42
N SER A 305 29.06 -11.14 -9.42
CA SER A 305 27.89 -10.91 -10.25
C SER A 305 28.21 -11.03 -11.76
N GLU A 306 29.46 -10.76 -12.13
CA GLU A 306 29.99 -10.84 -13.50
C GLU A 306 29.86 -12.27 -14.06
N MET A 307 29.99 -13.30 -13.21
CA MET A 307 29.77 -14.68 -13.64
C MET A 307 28.35 -14.88 -14.19
N PHE A 308 27.32 -14.32 -13.55
CA PHE A 308 25.95 -14.40 -14.07
C PHE A 308 25.77 -13.64 -15.40
N LEU A 309 26.61 -12.64 -15.67
CA LEU A 309 26.61 -11.93 -16.94
C LEU A 309 27.22 -12.77 -18.05
N ASP A 310 28.42 -13.29 -17.85
CA ASP A 310 29.08 -14.18 -18.81
C ASP A 310 28.17 -15.37 -19.14
N LEU A 311 27.55 -15.96 -18.12
CA LEU A 311 26.61 -17.09 -18.27
C LEU A 311 25.30 -16.72 -18.98
N CYS A 312 24.84 -15.47 -18.87
CA CYS A 312 23.68 -14.95 -19.60
C CYS A 312 24.03 -14.57 -21.05
N GLU A 313 25.31 -14.38 -21.38
CA GLU A 313 25.79 -14.11 -22.74
C GLU A 313 26.14 -15.39 -23.51
N ILE A 314 26.55 -16.45 -22.81
CA ILE A 314 27.00 -17.70 -23.41
C ILE A 314 25.82 -18.64 -23.65
N GLY A 315 25.16 -18.41 -24.79
CA GLY A 315 24.23 -19.37 -25.41
C GLY A 315 22.75 -19.12 -25.09
N LYS A 316 21.93 -19.09 -26.14
CA LYS A 316 20.47 -18.88 -26.07
C LYS A 316 19.68 -20.09 -25.51
N THR A 317 20.29 -20.92 -24.67
CA THR A 317 19.68 -22.17 -24.15
C THR A 317 18.99 -21.99 -22.80
N VAL A 318 19.33 -20.93 -22.05
CA VAL A 318 18.66 -20.51 -20.81
C VAL A 318 18.16 -19.07 -21.00
N SER A 319 16.91 -18.76 -20.62
CA SER A 319 16.35 -17.42 -20.80
C SER A 319 16.88 -16.42 -19.78
N ALA A 320 16.98 -15.15 -20.18
CA ALA A 320 17.34 -14.06 -19.27
C ALA A 320 16.33 -13.91 -18.11
N GLU A 321 15.07 -14.34 -18.29
CA GLU A 321 14.09 -14.40 -17.19
C GLU A 321 14.56 -15.32 -16.07
N MET A 322 15.06 -16.52 -16.40
CA MET A 322 15.53 -17.48 -15.39
C MET A 322 16.71 -16.91 -14.57
N PHE A 323 17.63 -16.22 -15.22
CA PHE A 323 18.73 -15.53 -14.53
C PHE A 323 18.24 -14.36 -13.65
N LEU A 324 17.25 -13.59 -14.13
CA LEU A 324 16.61 -12.54 -13.35
C LEU A 324 15.94 -13.10 -12.09
N GLU A 325 15.23 -14.23 -12.19
CA GLU A 325 14.61 -14.87 -11.03
C GLU A 325 15.62 -15.31 -9.98
N ILE A 326 16.71 -15.98 -10.38
CA ILE A 326 17.75 -16.44 -9.45
C ILE A 326 18.36 -15.25 -8.70
N ILE A 327 18.69 -14.16 -9.41
CA ILE A 327 19.32 -12.97 -8.83
C ILE A 327 18.36 -12.21 -7.91
N CYS A 328 17.09 -12.09 -8.28
CA CYS A 328 16.06 -11.48 -7.44
C CYS A 328 15.74 -12.30 -6.18
N GLU A 329 15.89 -13.63 -6.20
CA GLU A 329 15.64 -14.48 -5.02
C GLU A 329 16.87 -14.60 -4.09
N LEU A 330 18.10 -14.58 -4.62
CA LEU A 330 19.33 -14.51 -3.81
C LEU A 330 19.49 -13.13 -3.15
N GLY A 331 19.02 -12.07 -3.81
CA GLY A 331 18.99 -10.70 -3.28
C GLY A 331 20.38 -10.09 -3.02
N ILE A 332 20.40 -8.95 -2.34
CA ILE A 332 21.60 -8.13 -2.13
C ILE A 332 22.61 -8.80 -1.16
N GLY A 333 22.16 -9.79 -0.37
CA GLY A 333 23.03 -10.63 0.46
C GLY A 333 24.05 -11.46 -0.32
N PHE A 334 23.90 -11.57 -1.64
CA PHE A 334 24.82 -12.21 -2.58
C PHE A 334 26.29 -11.79 -2.42
N GLU A 335 26.58 -10.50 -2.21
CA GLU A 335 27.95 -9.98 -2.05
C GLU A 335 28.47 -10.03 -0.60
N GLY A 336 27.57 -10.14 0.38
CA GLY A 336 27.79 -9.69 1.77
C GLY A 336 28.74 -10.53 2.65
N ALA A 337 29.40 -11.56 2.13
CA ALA A 337 30.18 -12.50 2.95
C ALA A 337 31.40 -13.08 2.22
N GLY A 338 32.19 -12.21 1.58
CA GLY A 338 33.48 -12.55 0.96
C GLY A 338 34.40 -11.36 0.64
N THR A 339 33.86 -10.20 0.26
CA THR A 339 34.67 -9.06 -0.21
C THR A 339 35.04 -8.07 0.90
N VAL A 340 36.35 -8.01 1.20
CA VAL A 340 36.95 -6.96 2.03
C VAL A 340 36.86 -5.60 1.33
N SER A 341 36.33 -4.60 2.03
CA SER A 341 36.37 -3.15 1.75
C SER A 341 35.95 -2.64 0.35
N GLY A 342 34.79 -1.98 0.32
CA GLY A 342 34.66 -0.68 -0.36
C GLY A 342 34.75 -0.66 -1.89
N LYS A 343 33.79 -1.32 -2.56
CA LYS A 343 33.29 -1.02 -3.93
C LYS A 343 32.18 -1.95 -4.45
N ALA A 344 31.86 -3.02 -3.71
CA ALA A 344 31.08 -4.15 -4.21
C ALA A 344 29.71 -3.80 -4.83
N SER A 345 28.88 -2.97 -4.17
CA SER A 345 27.45 -2.82 -4.53
C SER A 345 27.13 -2.34 -5.95
N GLY A 346 28.12 -1.79 -6.67
CA GLY A 346 27.97 -1.54 -8.11
C GLY A 346 27.79 -2.83 -8.92
N SER A 347 28.47 -3.92 -8.54
CA SER A 347 28.56 -5.15 -9.34
C SER A 347 27.23 -5.89 -9.40
N TYR A 348 26.52 -6.09 -8.29
CA TYR A 348 25.21 -6.74 -8.25
C TYR A 348 24.17 -5.96 -9.08
N VAL A 349 24.12 -4.63 -8.91
CA VAL A 349 23.08 -3.82 -9.56
C VAL A 349 23.35 -3.62 -11.05
N GLU A 350 24.62 -3.46 -11.47
CA GLU A 350 25.00 -3.49 -12.89
C GLU A 350 24.67 -4.85 -13.54
N CYS A 351 24.87 -5.95 -12.81
CA CYS A 351 24.51 -7.28 -13.30
C CYS A 351 22.99 -7.45 -13.48
N LEU A 352 22.23 -7.10 -12.44
CA LEU A 352 20.76 -7.08 -12.48
C LEU A 352 20.24 -6.19 -13.61
N GLN A 353 20.87 -5.02 -13.84
CA GLN A 353 20.54 -4.14 -14.96
C GLN A 353 20.74 -4.82 -16.32
N GLN A 354 21.92 -5.38 -16.57
CA GLN A 354 22.23 -6.00 -17.87
C GLN A 354 21.30 -7.18 -18.17
N ILE A 355 20.97 -8.01 -17.18
CA ILE A 355 20.03 -9.12 -17.34
C ILE A 355 18.60 -8.60 -17.57
N ALA A 356 18.15 -7.60 -16.80
CA ALA A 356 16.88 -6.90 -17.02
C ALA A 356 16.76 -6.28 -18.43
N THR A 357 17.87 -5.84 -19.04
CA THR A 357 17.84 -5.34 -20.42
C THR A 357 17.55 -6.45 -21.45
N LYS A 358 18.03 -7.68 -21.19
CA LYS A 358 17.93 -8.85 -22.08
C LYS A 358 16.57 -9.56 -22.02
N VAL A 359 15.80 -9.42 -20.94
CA VAL A 359 14.41 -9.92 -20.85
C VAL A 359 13.48 -9.18 -21.80
N SER A 360 12.60 -9.89 -22.50
CA SER A 360 11.71 -9.29 -23.51
C SER A 360 10.51 -8.56 -22.90
N GLU A 361 9.85 -9.16 -21.91
CA GLU A 361 8.65 -8.61 -21.26
C GLU A 361 9.02 -7.62 -20.14
N LYS A 362 8.90 -6.32 -20.43
CA LYS A 362 9.30 -5.27 -19.49
C LYS A 362 8.39 -5.15 -18.26
N GLN A 363 7.10 -5.47 -18.39
CA GLN A 363 6.14 -5.51 -17.28
C GLN A 363 6.55 -6.53 -16.21
N TYR A 364 6.92 -7.74 -16.62
CA TYR A 364 7.42 -8.79 -15.74
C TYR A 364 8.66 -8.33 -14.96
N VAL A 365 9.63 -7.71 -15.63
CA VAL A 365 10.85 -7.20 -14.96
C VAL A 365 10.51 -6.11 -13.94
N LEU A 366 9.66 -5.14 -14.27
CA LEU A 366 9.27 -4.06 -13.35
C LEU A 366 8.57 -4.61 -12.10
N ARG A 367 7.72 -5.65 -12.23
CA ARG A 367 7.11 -6.34 -11.08
C ARG A 367 8.15 -7.04 -10.20
N LYS A 368 9.10 -7.77 -10.81
CA LYS A 368 10.19 -8.45 -10.08
C LYS A 368 11.05 -7.45 -9.30
N LEU A 369 11.46 -6.35 -9.94
CA LEU A 369 12.25 -5.29 -9.31
C LEU A 369 11.51 -4.62 -8.15
N TYR A 370 10.19 -4.42 -8.26
CA TYR A 370 9.37 -3.92 -7.16
C TYR A 370 9.43 -4.85 -5.96
N PHE A 371 9.18 -6.15 -6.13
CA PHE A 371 9.20 -7.13 -5.04
C PHE A 371 10.60 -7.40 -4.45
N LEU A 372 11.66 -7.20 -5.23
CA LEU A 372 13.05 -7.24 -4.75
C LEU A 372 13.27 -6.07 -3.78
N PHE A 373 13.23 -4.84 -4.30
CA PHE A 373 13.54 -3.64 -3.54
C PHE A 373 12.48 -3.29 -2.47
N ASP A 374 11.31 -3.94 -2.48
CA ASP A 374 10.37 -3.78 -1.38
C ASP A 374 10.87 -4.41 -0.06
N LYS A 375 11.70 -5.46 -0.15
CA LYS A 375 12.28 -6.15 1.02
C LYS A 375 13.49 -5.40 1.62
N ASP A 376 14.11 -4.53 0.83
CA ASP A 376 15.40 -3.89 1.11
C ASP A 376 15.26 -2.50 1.77
N GLN A 377 16.33 -2.00 2.40
CA GLN A 377 16.34 -0.69 3.09
C GLN A 377 17.60 0.14 2.80
N GLY A 378 17.39 1.44 2.55
CA GLY A 378 18.41 2.48 2.64
C GLY A 378 19.67 2.22 1.81
N ASP A 379 20.78 1.93 2.49
CA ASP A 379 22.12 1.79 1.91
C ASP A 379 22.24 0.63 0.92
N SER A 380 21.39 -0.40 1.03
CA SER A 380 21.39 -1.51 0.06
C SER A 380 20.86 -1.11 -1.31
N LEU A 381 20.11 0.01 -1.42
CA LEU A 381 19.52 0.49 -2.67
C LEU A 381 20.47 1.35 -3.52
N LEU A 382 21.73 1.54 -3.10
CA LEU A 382 22.74 2.27 -3.88
C LEU A 382 23.04 1.58 -5.22
N GLY A 383 23.08 2.35 -6.31
CA GLY A 383 23.28 1.85 -7.67
C GLY A 383 21.96 1.60 -8.42
N THR A 384 20.82 1.47 -7.73
CA THR A 384 19.51 1.17 -8.36
C THR A 384 19.04 2.28 -9.32
N GLU A 385 19.60 3.48 -9.21
CA GLU A 385 19.42 4.57 -10.18
C GLU A 385 19.85 4.21 -11.61
N SER A 386 20.75 3.23 -11.82
CA SER A 386 21.15 2.76 -13.16
C SER A 386 20.00 2.00 -13.84
N ILE A 387 19.34 1.11 -13.11
CA ILE A 387 18.17 0.34 -13.54
C ILE A 387 17.00 1.30 -13.79
N LEU A 388 16.74 2.23 -12.88
CA LEU A 388 15.70 3.24 -13.04
C LEU A 388 15.99 4.15 -14.26
N GLN A 389 17.25 4.52 -14.50
CA GLN A 389 17.64 5.26 -15.70
C GLN A 389 17.37 4.46 -16.98
N TYR A 390 17.64 3.15 -17.00
CA TYR A 390 17.33 2.29 -18.15
C TYR A 390 15.82 2.27 -18.44
N PHE A 391 14.99 1.94 -17.45
CA PHE A 391 13.54 1.88 -17.63
C PHE A 391 12.93 3.25 -17.95
N PHE A 392 13.39 4.33 -17.32
CA PHE A 392 12.98 5.69 -17.67
C PHE A 392 13.34 6.04 -19.12
N THR A 393 14.51 5.62 -19.60
CA THR A 393 14.96 5.88 -20.98
C THR A 393 14.15 5.07 -21.99
N TYR A 394 13.86 3.80 -21.69
CA TYR A 394 12.98 2.92 -22.47
C TYR A 394 11.56 3.48 -22.57
N LEU A 395 10.94 3.83 -21.44
CA LEU A 395 9.62 4.45 -21.42
C LEU A 395 9.59 5.79 -22.17
N CYS A 396 10.69 6.56 -22.10
CA CYS A 396 10.84 7.83 -22.81
C CYS A 396 11.13 7.72 -24.31
N SER A 397 11.47 6.54 -24.88
CA SER A 397 11.71 6.42 -26.32
C SER A 397 10.40 6.47 -27.11
N ASN A 398 9.38 5.79 -26.61
CA ASN A 398 8.09 5.62 -27.30
C ASN A 398 7.04 6.64 -26.84
N ILE A 399 7.41 7.57 -25.94
CA ILE A 399 6.49 8.51 -25.29
C ILE A 399 5.80 9.51 -26.23
N MET A 400 6.31 9.67 -27.45
CA MET A 400 5.71 10.52 -28.49
C MET A 400 4.80 9.74 -29.43
N GLU A 401 4.79 8.40 -29.35
CA GLU A 401 3.94 7.55 -30.18
C GLU A 401 2.51 7.54 -29.60
N PRO A 402 1.47 7.67 -30.42
CA PRO A 402 0.10 7.47 -29.97
C PRO A 402 -0.11 5.99 -29.62
N LEU A 403 -0.63 5.72 -28.43
CA LEU A 403 -0.99 4.38 -27.98
C LEU A 403 -2.45 4.09 -28.32
N ASP A 404 -2.68 3.02 -29.06
CA ASP A 404 -4.03 2.49 -29.38
C ASP A 404 -4.70 1.76 -28.19
N ARG A 405 -4.04 1.73 -27.01
CA ARG A 405 -4.58 1.14 -25.78
C ARG A 405 -5.30 2.19 -24.96
N GLU A 406 -6.43 1.80 -24.36
CA GLU A 406 -7.09 2.60 -23.32
C GLU A 406 -6.12 2.86 -22.16
N LEU A 407 -6.22 4.06 -21.58
CA LEU A 407 -5.50 4.42 -20.37
C LEU A 407 -5.98 3.57 -19.19
N ASP A 408 -5.03 3.02 -18.41
CA ASP A 408 -5.31 2.42 -17.09
C ASP A 408 -6.12 3.37 -16.19
N PHE A 409 -5.95 4.69 -16.37
CA PHE A 409 -6.63 5.75 -15.65
C PHE A 409 -6.68 7.07 -16.43
N TYR A 410 -7.86 7.70 -16.51
CA TYR A 410 -8.01 9.08 -16.96
C TYR A 410 -8.41 9.98 -15.77
N PRO A 411 -7.68 11.08 -15.49
CA PRO A 411 -7.97 11.93 -14.35
C PRO A 411 -9.25 12.74 -14.56
N THR A 412 -10.29 12.41 -13.80
CA THR A 412 -11.60 13.10 -13.84
C THR A 412 -11.60 14.40 -13.04
N ASN A 413 -10.85 14.48 -11.95
CA ASN A 413 -10.55 15.70 -11.21
C ASN A 413 -9.21 15.57 -10.45
N GLY A 414 -8.63 16.68 -10.01
CA GLY A 414 -7.33 16.68 -9.32
C GLY A 414 -7.26 15.89 -8.00
N ARG A 415 -8.38 15.73 -7.27
CA ARG A 415 -8.41 14.93 -6.03
C ARG A 415 -8.41 13.43 -6.35
N VAL A 416 -9.25 12.99 -7.28
CA VAL A 416 -9.32 11.59 -7.71
C VAL A 416 -7.99 11.14 -8.33
N TRP A 417 -7.27 12.03 -9.03
CA TRP A 417 -5.92 11.72 -9.53
C TRP A 417 -4.92 11.48 -8.40
N LYS A 418 -4.90 12.34 -7.38
CA LYS A 418 -4.11 12.13 -6.15
C LYS A 418 -4.45 10.79 -5.50
N ASP A 419 -5.73 10.57 -5.20
CA ASP A 419 -6.19 9.39 -4.46
C ASP A 419 -5.87 8.10 -5.22
N PHE A 420 -6.04 8.09 -6.56
CA PHE A 420 -5.62 6.99 -7.42
C PHE A 420 -4.11 6.70 -7.27
N LEU A 421 -3.24 7.69 -7.52
CA LEU A 421 -1.79 7.49 -7.48
C LEU A 421 -1.29 7.00 -6.11
N PHE A 422 -1.81 7.55 -5.02
CA PHE A 422 -1.43 7.15 -3.66
C PHE A 422 -2.02 5.77 -3.26
N SER A 423 -3.18 5.39 -3.80
CA SER A 423 -3.72 4.03 -3.66
C SER A 423 -2.88 2.99 -4.42
N CYS A 424 -2.45 3.31 -5.65
CA CYS A 424 -1.55 2.44 -6.42
C CYS A 424 -0.20 2.25 -5.73
N CYS A 425 0.30 3.27 -5.01
CA CYS A 425 1.54 3.20 -4.24
C CYS A 425 1.40 2.50 -2.86
N SER A 426 0.23 1.92 -2.54
CA SER A 426 -0.02 1.23 -1.26
C SER A 426 -0.73 -0.13 -1.40
N GLY A 427 -1.02 -0.57 -2.62
CA GLY A 427 -1.80 -1.78 -2.92
C GLY A 427 -1.05 -2.91 -3.63
N TYR A 428 -1.69 -4.09 -3.67
CA TYR A 428 -1.22 -5.28 -4.36
C TYR A 428 -1.14 -5.06 -5.89
N MET A 429 -0.10 -5.59 -6.53
CA MET A 429 0.08 -5.47 -7.99
C MET A 429 -1.05 -6.19 -8.74
N ALA A 430 -1.88 -5.44 -9.48
CA ALA A 430 -2.86 -6.02 -10.39
C ALA A 430 -2.16 -6.52 -11.66
N ASP A 431 -2.59 -7.67 -12.18
CA ASP A 431 -1.95 -8.31 -13.35
C ASP A 431 -2.07 -7.53 -14.66
N GLN A 432 -2.77 -6.40 -14.67
CA GLN A 432 -3.09 -5.59 -15.86
C GLN A 432 -2.40 -4.22 -15.89
N CYS A 433 -1.59 -3.83 -14.89
CA CYS A 433 -0.92 -2.53 -14.88
C CYS A 433 0.06 -2.35 -16.06
N SER A 434 0.01 -1.19 -16.72
CA SER A 434 0.97 -0.79 -17.75
C SER A 434 2.41 -0.61 -17.23
N ASP A 435 3.40 -0.65 -18.13
CA ASP A 435 4.81 -0.39 -17.78
C ASP A 435 5.01 0.96 -17.09
N TRP A 436 4.25 1.99 -17.49
CA TRP A 436 4.29 3.31 -16.86
C TRP A 436 3.78 3.26 -15.42
N MET A 437 2.64 2.61 -15.15
CA MET A 437 2.11 2.50 -13.79
C MET A 437 3.05 1.70 -12.87
N LEU A 438 3.58 0.57 -13.36
CA LEU A 438 4.56 -0.23 -12.63
C LEU A 438 5.84 0.55 -12.32
N PHE A 439 6.33 1.35 -13.26
CA PHE A 439 7.49 2.23 -13.06
C PHE A 439 7.21 3.38 -12.08
N ILE A 440 6.02 3.99 -12.13
CA ILE A 440 5.60 5.03 -11.19
C ILE A 440 5.53 4.48 -9.75
N GLN A 441 4.98 3.29 -9.57
CA GLN A 441 4.95 2.60 -8.27
C GLN A 441 6.37 2.31 -7.75
N LEU A 442 7.24 1.76 -8.61
CA LEU A 442 8.64 1.49 -8.29
C LEU A 442 9.40 2.76 -7.87
N MET A 443 9.25 3.84 -8.65
CA MET A 443 9.84 5.15 -8.34
C MET A 443 9.32 5.71 -7.00
N SER A 444 8.00 5.70 -6.77
CA SER A 444 7.41 6.26 -5.55
C SER A 444 7.81 5.48 -4.29
N MET A 445 7.95 4.15 -4.40
CA MET A 445 8.47 3.29 -3.32
C MET A 445 9.95 3.62 -3.04
N LEU A 446 10.81 3.68 -4.08
CA LEU A 446 12.24 3.91 -3.90
C LEU A 446 12.56 5.32 -3.37
N ILE A 447 11.84 6.36 -3.81
CA ILE A 447 12.02 7.74 -3.30
C ILE A 447 11.73 7.82 -1.80
N LYS A 448 10.77 7.03 -1.29
CA LYS A 448 10.46 6.94 0.14
C LYS A 448 11.53 6.19 0.95
N LYS A 449 12.26 5.26 0.33
CA LYS A 449 13.27 4.41 1.01
C LYS A 449 14.72 4.90 0.85
N SER A 450 15.04 5.66 -0.18
CA SER A 450 16.42 6.09 -0.47
C SER A 450 16.50 7.48 -1.10
N GLU A 451 16.99 8.45 -0.31
CA GLU A 451 17.18 9.82 -0.75
C GLU A 451 18.33 9.95 -1.78
N SER A 452 19.36 9.10 -1.72
CA SER A 452 20.48 9.11 -2.67
C SER A 452 20.03 8.74 -4.08
N VAL A 453 19.20 7.70 -4.22
CA VAL A 453 18.58 7.28 -5.48
C VAL A 453 17.67 8.40 -6.01
N TRP A 454 16.88 9.03 -5.15
CA TRP A 454 16.06 10.18 -5.54
C TRP A 454 16.91 11.34 -6.08
N ARG A 455 17.94 11.77 -5.35
CA ARG A 455 18.83 12.88 -5.77
C ARG A 455 19.50 12.59 -7.13
N ALA A 456 19.90 11.34 -7.38
CA ALA A 456 20.47 10.92 -8.66
C ALA A 456 19.46 10.97 -9.83
N MET A 457 18.20 10.60 -9.58
CA MET A 457 17.14 10.55 -10.60
C MET A 457 16.43 11.90 -10.83
N LYS A 458 16.25 12.74 -9.80
CA LYS A 458 15.53 14.04 -9.84
C LYS A 458 15.90 14.90 -11.04
N SER A 459 17.20 15.21 -11.20
CA SER A 459 17.70 16.05 -12.29
C SER A 459 17.43 15.44 -13.68
N ARG A 460 17.57 14.11 -13.81
CA ARG A 460 17.38 13.38 -15.08
C ARG A 460 15.92 13.34 -15.51
N ILE A 461 15.00 13.16 -14.56
CA ILE A 461 13.56 13.15 -14.80
C ILE A 461 13.09 14.52 -15.34
N PHE A 462 13.45 15.62 -14.66
CA PHE A 462 12.98 16.95 -15.06
C PHE A 462 13.72 17.55 -16.27
N SER A 463 15.00 17.22 -16.50
CA SER A 463 15.76 17.75 -17.65
C SER A 463 15.36 17.15 -19.00
N LYS A 464 14.74 15.95 -19.01
CA LYS A 464 14.33 15.24 -20.24
C LYS A 464 13.13 15.87 -20.95
N PHE A 465 12.41 16.77 -20.29
CA PHE A 465 11.17 17.38 -20.80
C PHE A 465 11.25 18.91 -20.84
N SER A 466 11.06 19.48 -22.02
CA SER A 466 10.94 20.91 -22.24
C SER A 466 9.48 21.31 -22.44
N ALA A 467 9.16 22.59 -22.22
CA ALA A 467 7.83 23.15 -22.48
C ALA A 467 7.32 22.86 -23.90
N LYS A 468 8.21 22.95 -24.90
CA LYS A 468 7.91 22.58 -26.28
C LYS A 468 7.51 21.11 -26.41
N ARG A 469 8.28 20.19 -25.80
CA ARG A 469 8.02 18.75 -25.86
C ARG A 469 6.65 18.40 -25.25
N PHE A 470 6.25 19.06 -24.17
CA PHE A 470 4.91 18.86 -23.58
C PHE A 470 3.76 19.30 -24.51
N ARG A 471 3.93 20.39 -25.28
CA ARG A 471 2.95 20.84 -26.29
C ARG A 471 2.85 19.95 -27.53
N GLU A 472 3.81 19.04 -27.71
CA GLU A 472 3.86 18.10 -28.83
C GLU A 472 3.48 16.67 -28.40
N MET A 473 3.38 16.42 -27.08
CA MET A 473 3.18 15.09 -26.49
C MET A 473 1.70 14.63 -26.52
N PRO A 474 1.40 13.35 -26.83
CA PRO A 474 0.05 12.81 -26.70
C PRO A 474 -0.53 12.94 -25.28
N ILE A 475 -1.86 13.07 -25.17
CA ILE A 475 -2.54 13.29 -23.87
C ILE A 475 -2.29 12.13 -22.89
N HIS A 476 -2.32 10.88 -23.35
CA HIS A 476 -1.93 9.70 -22.58
C HIS A 476 -0.54 9.89 -21.93
N SER A 477 0.46 10.19 -22.76
CA SER A 477 1.84 10.39 -22.32
C SER A 477 2.00 11.57 -21.37
N LEU A 478 1.24 12.64 -21.57
CA LEU A 478 1.17 13.79 -20.67
C LEU A 478 0.70 13.35 -19.26
N ILE A 479 -0.36 12.53 -19.19
CA ILE A 479 -0.88 11.94 -17.96
C ILE A 479 0.17 11.06 -17.28
N CYS A 480 0.88 10.19 -18.01
CA CYS A 480 1.93 9.33 -17.44
C CYS A 480 3.10 10.15 -16.86
N VAL A 481 3.61 11.15 -17.58
CA VAL A 481 4.75 11.96 -17.11
C VAL A 481 4.37 12.81 -15.90
N PHE A 482 3.20 13.46 -15.91
CA PHE A 482 2.76 14.21 -14.74
C PHE A 482 2.39 13.31 -13.57
N SER A 483 1.85 12.11 -13.80
CA SER A 483 1.65 11.11 -12.73
C SER A 483 2.98 10.73 -12.07
N LEU A 484 4.03 10.48 -12.84
CA LEU A 484 5.38 10.27 -12.31
C LEU A 484 5.84 11.47 -11.46
N PHE A 485 5.72 12.70 -11.96
CA PHE A 485 6.13 13.90 -11.22
C PHE A 485 5.34 14.08 -9.91
N ILE A 486 4.03 13.84 -9.95
CA ILE A 486 3.13 13.94 -8.80
C ILE A 486 3.48 12.87 -7.76
N SER A 487 3.74 11.62 -8.17
CA SER A 487 4.19 10.53 -7.29
C SER A 487 5.59 10.75 -6.69
N CYS A 488 6.36 11.73 -7.17
CA CYS A 488 7.62 12.18 -6.59
C CYS A 488 7.46 13.31 -5.54
N LEU A 489 6.26 13.87 -5.34
CA LEU A 489 5.99 14.91 -4.33
C LEU A 489 5.96 14.32 -2.91
N HIS A 490 7.13 14.00 -2.35
CA HIS A 490 7.24 13.38 -1.02
C HIS A 490 8.29 14.07 -0.13
N ASN A 491 7.83 14.60 1.01
CA ASN A 491 8.49 15.09 2.22
C ASN A 491 9.79 15.94 2.16
N THR A 492 10.85 15.57 1.44
CA THR A 492 12.14 16.29 1.54
C THR A 492 12.24 17.51 0.63
N ASP A 493 11.72 17.41 -0.60
CA ASP A 493 11.85 18.42 -1.66
C ASP A 493 10.49 18.95 -2.17
N ILE A 494 9.41 18.71 -1.43
CA ILE A 494 8.03 18.88 -1.92
C ILE A 494 7.73 20.27 -2.49
N GLU A 495 8.27 21.34 -1.90
CA GLU A 495 8.12 22.72 -2.38
C GLU A 495 8.90 23.02 -3.67
N GLU A 496 10.13 22.50 -3.80
CA GLU A 496 10.91 22.68 -5.04
C GLU A 496 10.26 21.92 -6.20
N ILE A 497 9.85 20.67 -5.94
CA ILE A 497 9.22 19.80 -6.94
C ILE A 497 7.85 20.36 -7.33
N SER A 498 7.00 20.78 -6.38
CA SER A 498 5.68 21.35 -6.70
C SER A 498 5.82 22.60 -7.56
N ASN A 499 6.72 23.51 -7.19
CA ASN A 499 7.00 24.72 -7.97
C ASN A 499 7.53 24.39 -9.36
N LYS A 500 8.35 23.34 -9.51
CA LYS A 500 8.82 22.85 -10.82
C LYS A 500 7.68 22.26 -11.65
N VAL A 501 6.82 21.42 -11.07
CA VAL A 501 5.67 20.80 -11.74
C VAL A 501 4.66 21.85 -12.22
N ILE A 502 4.30 22.79 -11.34
CA ILE A 502 3.43 23.93 -11.67
C ILE A 502 4.04 24.75 -12.81
N SER A 503 5.34 25.08 -12.75
CA SER A 503 6.03 25.83 -13.80
C SER A 503 6.04 25.10 -15.15
N LEU A 504 6.23 23.78 -15.16
CA LEU A 504 6.18 22.97 -16.38
C LEU A 504 4.77 22.90 -16.96
N ALA A 505 3.74 22.73 -16.12
CA ALA A 505 2.34 22.73 -16.57
C ALA A 505 1.94 24.06 -17.22
N ILE A 506 2.33 25.20 -16.63
CA ILE A 506 2.08 26.54 -17.20
C ILE A 506 2.83 26.74 -18.51
N ALA A 507 4.10 26.31 -18.59
CA ALA A 507 4.89 26.47 -19.81
C ALA A 507 4.37 25.59 -20.96
N ALA A 508 3.77 24.44 -20.63
CA ALA A 508 3.04 23.58 -21.56
C ALA A 508 1.66 24.14 -21.98
N PHE A 509 1.06 25.05 -21.19
CA PHE A 509 -0.28 25.56 -21.46
C PHE A 509 -0.32 26.48 -22.69
N ASP A 510 -0.96 26.01 -23.76
CA ASP A 510 -1.20 26.77 -24.99
C ASP A 510 -2.68 27.17 -25.08
N PRO A 511 -3.03 28.48 -25.14
CA PRO A 511 -4.43 28.91 -25.23
C PRO A 511 -5.20 28.39 -26.45
N SER A 512 -4.51 27.94 -27.50
CA SER A 512 -5.13 27.41 -28.72
C SER A 512 -5.55 25.93 -28.61
N ASP A 513 -5.04 25.20 -27.62
CA ASP A 513 -5.15 23.75 -27.51
C ASP A 513 -6.03 23.33 -26.33
N LYS A 514 -7.34 23.24 -26.59
CA LYS A 514 -8.35 22.99 -25.56
C LYS A 514 -8.30 21.58 -24.96
N GLU A 515 -7.87 20.57 -25.72
CA GLU A 515 -7.86 19.19 -25.22
C GLU A 515 -6.83 18.98 -24.10
N ARG A 516 -5.75 19.77 -24.09
CA ARG A 516 -4.72 19.71 -23.05
C ARG A 516 -5.02 20.58 -21.82
N HIS A 517 -6.01 21.49 -21.88
CA HIS A 517 -6.33 22.39 -20.75
C HIS A 517 -6.77 21.61 -19.50
N ASP A 518 -7.67 20.65 -19.68
CA ASP A 518 -8.16 19.72 -18.65
C ASP A 518 -7.01 19.10 -17.83
N VAL A 519 -6.09 18.42 -18.53
CA VAL A 519 -5.00 17.67 -17.87
C VAL A 519 -4.06 18.61 -17.15
N LEU A 520 -3.63 19.71 -17.79
CA LEU A 520 -2.69 20.66 -17.19
C LEU A 520 -3.29 21.36 -15.95
N ILE A 521 -4.59 21.65 -15.95
CA ILE A 521 -5.29 22.20 -14.79
C ILE A 521 -5.40 21.15 -13.67
N ARG A 522 -5.78 19.91 -13.98
CA ARG A 522 -5.87 18.82 -12.99
C ARG A 522 -4.53 18.48 -12.35
N VAL A 523 -3.40 18.66 -13.06
CA VAL A 523 -2.05 18.57 -12.47
C VAL A 523 -1.84 19.62 -11.37
N VAL A 524 -2.20 20.89 -11.63
CA VAL A 524 -2.02 21.96 -10.64
C VAL A 524 -2.98 21.79 -9.45
N GLN A 525 -4.22 21.37 -9.68
CA GLN A 525 -5.16 20.99 -8.61
C GLN A 525 -4.63 19.84 -7.76
N CYS A 526 -4.14 18.75 -8.38
CA CYS A 526 -3.56 17.61 -7.69
C CYS A 526 -2.36 18.02 -6.84
N THR A 527 -1.48 18.87 -7.40
CA THR A 527 -0.34 19.45 -6.68
C THR A 527 -0.80 20.28 -5.48
N LYS A 528 -1.87 21.10 -5.62
CA LYS A 528 -2.47 21.86 -4.52
C LYS A 528 -2.95 20.94 -3.39
N TYR A 529 -3.74 19.91 -3.72
CA TYR A 529 -4.26 18.98 -2.70
C TYR A 529 -3.15 18.25 -1.95
N ILE A 530 -2.06 17.88 -2.62
CA ILE A 530 -0.89 17.26 -1.97
C ILE A 530 -0.17 18.25 -1.05
N LEU A 531 -0.01 19.52 -1.45
CA LEU A 531 0.58 20.55 -0.58
C LEU A 531 -0.31 20.80 0.66
N ASP A 532 -1.62 20.94 0.47
CA ASP A 532 -2.59 21.17 1.55
C ASP A 532 -2.59 20.02 2.57
N GLU A 533 -2.60 18.75 2.12
CA GLU A 533 -2.59 17.56 2.99
C GLU A 533 -1.28 17.37 3.75
N ASN A 534 -0.17 17.90 3.23
CA ASN A 534 1.13 17.89 3.90
C ASN A 534 1.43 19.20 4.65
N TYR A 535 0.46 20.10 4.81
CA TYR A 535 0.58 21.38 5.52
C TYR A 535 1.61 22.39 4.93
N HIS A 536 1.88 22.33 3.62
CA HIS A 536 2.74 23.29 2.91
C HIS A 536 1.95 24.44 2.26
N ASP A 537 2.62 25.56 1.92
CA ASP A 537 1.96 26.69 1.27
C ASP A 537 1.56 26.37 -0.18
N SER A 538 0.24 26.28 -0.42
CA SER A 538 -0.34 26.06 -1.74
C SER A 538 -0.67 27.36 -2.50
N SER A 539 -0.27 28.53 -1.99
CA SER A 539 -0.60 29.84 -2.58
C SER A 539 -0.07 30.02 -4.01
N GLN A 540 1.09 29.47 -4.35
CA GLN A 540 1.57 29.45 -5.74
C GLN A 540 0.64 28.61 -6.64
N ALA A 541 0.22 27.42 -6.21
CA ALA A 541 -0.72 26.59 -6.97
C ALA A 541 -2.05 27.32 -7.19
N VAL A 542 -2.60 27.99 -6.16
CA VAL A 542 -3.82 28.80 -6.26
C VAL A 542 -3.67 29.96 -7.25
N ALA A 543 -2.60 30.77 -7.14
CA ALA A 543 -2.38 31.89 -8.05
C ALA A 543 -2.27 31.43 -9.52
N MET A 544 -1.70 30.25 -9.74
CA MET A 544 -1.56 29.68 -11.08
C MET A 544 -2.87 29.08 -11.59
N LEU A 545 -3.69 28.43 -10.76
CA LEU A 545 -5.06 28.05 -11.12
C LEU A 545 -5.87 29.27 -11.57
N ILE A 546 -5.86 30.38 -10.80
CA ILE A 546 -6.55 31.63 -11.18
C ILE A 546 -6.06 32.14 -12.56
N THR A 547 -4.74 32.06 -12.81
CA THR A 547 -4.14 32.48 -14.08
C THR A 547 -4.59 31.59 -15.26
N LEU A 548 -4.72 30.28 -15.06
CA LEU A 548 -5.19 29.34 -16.08
C LEU A 548 -6.70 29.46 -16.32
N MET A 549 -7.50 29.58 -15.26
CA MET A 549 -8.95 29.84 -15.31
C MET A 549 -9.29 31.08 -16.13
N GLY A 550 -8.46 32.13 -16.05
CA GLY A 550 -8.62 33.35 -16.84
C GLY A 550 -8.54 33.14 -18.36
N ARG A 551 -8.01 32.00 -18.83
CA ARG A 551 -7.84 31.61 -20.24
C ARG A 551 -8.89 30.62 -20.75
N LEU A 552 -9.74 30.10 -19.87
CA LEU A 552 -10.81 29.17 -20.21
C LEU A 552 -11.96 29.85 -20.98
N ASP A 553 -12.68 29.05 -21.76
CA ASP A 553 -13.85 29.42 -22.57
C ASP A 553 -15.12 29.47 -21.72
N ASP A 554 -15.82 30.60 -21.77
CA ASP A 554 -16.95 30.93 -20.91
C ASP A 554 -18.24 30.13 -21.19
N LYS A 555 -18.22 29.26 -22.21
CA LYS A 555 -19.35 28.38 -22.56
C LYS A 555 -19.00 26.91 -22.54
N LYS A 556 -17.76 26.54 -22.91
CA LYS A 556 -17.34 25.13 -22.97
C LYS A 556 -16.76 24.62 -21.67
N ASP A 557 -16.01 25.45 -20.95
CA ASP A 557 -15.12 24.99 -19.87
C ASP A 557 -15.69 25.31 -18.47
N VAL A 558 -17.01 25.53 -18.39
CA VAL A 558 -17.72 25.98 -17.18
C VAL A 558 -17.57 24.99 -16.03
N SER A 559 -17.72 23.69 -16.29
CA SER A 559 -17.56 22.63 -15.28
C SER A 559 -16.14 22.61 -14.70
N LEU A 560 -15.12 22.73 -15.55
CA LEU A 560 -13.71 22.81 -15.14
C LEU A 560 -13.43 24.09 -14.34
N TYR A 561 -14.03 25.22 -14.73
CA TYR A 561 -13.94 26.47 -13.98
C TYR A 561 -14.55 26.34 -12.57
N VAL A 562 -15.73 25.73 -12.45
CA VAL A 562 -16.38 25.45 -11.16
C VAL A 562 -15.53 24.49 -10.32
N GLU A 563 -14.99 23.42 -10.91
CA GLU A 563 -14.07 22.49 -10.24
C GLU A 563 -12.82 23.22 -9.69
N CYS A 564 -12.24 24.14 -10.46
CA CYS A 564 -11.16 25.00 -9.99
C CYS A 564 -11.57 25.94 -8.86
N CYS A 565 -12.78 26.52 -8.90
CA CYS A 565 -13.30 27.29 -7.78
C CYS A 565 -13.40 26.44 -6.50
N MET A 566 -13.95 25.23 -6.59
CA MET A 566 -14.04 24.29 -5.46
C MET A 566 -12.66 23.85 -4.95
N CYS A 567 -11.65 23.80 -5.83
CA CYS A 567 -10.26 23.53 -5.47
C CYS A 567 -9.60 24.72 -4.73
N ILE A 568 -9.89 25.96 -5.15
CA ILE A 568 -9.31 27.20 -4.59
C ILE A 568 -9.93 27.58 -3.24
N GLY A 569 -11.21 27.31 -3.01
CA GLY A 569 -11.89 27.61 -1.74
C GLY A 569 -12.19 29.10 -1.56
N GLU A 570 -11.95 29.64 -0.36
CA GLU A 570 -12.35 31.02 0.03
C GLU A 570 -11.78 32.13 -0.88
N LYS A 571 -10.59 31.90 -1.46
CA LYS A 571 -9.93 32.82 -2.40
C LYS A 571 -10.72 33.02 -3.72
N VAL A 572 -11.79 32.25 -3.97
CA VAL A 572 -12.71 32.48 -5.11
C VAL A 572 -13.37 33.85 -5.06
N SER A 573 -13.56 34.42 -3.86
CA SER A 573 -14.09 35.78 -3.70
C SER A 573 -13.23 36.86 -4.40
N GLU A 574 -11.94 36.60 -4.63
CA GLU A 574 -10.98 37.51 -5.26
C GLU A 574 -10.93 37.37 -6.80
N ILE A 575 -11.62 36.37 -7.37
CA ILE A 575 -11.51 36.02 -8.79
C ILE A 575 -12.45 36.87 -9.66
N GLY A 576 -11.88 37.91 -10.29
CA GLY A 576 -12.62 38.80 -11.20
C GLY A 576 -13.20 38.14 -12.46
N SER A 577 -12.66 36.99 -12.92
CA SER A 577 -13.19 36.29 -14.10
C SER A 577 -14.57 35.66 -13.91
N LEU A 578 -15.04 35.50 -12.66
CA LEU A 578 -16.30 34.82 -12.35
C LEU A 578 -17.51 35.44 -13.10
N ILE A 579 -17.48 36.74 -13.34
CA ILE A 579 -18.52 37.49 -14.08
C ILE A 579 -18.82 36.87 -15.45
N ARG A 580 -17.81 36.37 -16.17
CA ARG A 580 -18.01 35.82 -17.53
C ARG A 580 -18.66 34.43 -17.52
N PHE A 581 -18.41 33.64 -16.47
CA PHE A 581 -18.86 32.24 -16.38
C PHE A 581 -20.25 32.12 -15.76
N LEU A 582 -20.65 33.02 -14.85
CA LEU A 582 -21.97 33.01 -14.22
C LEU A 582 -23.15 32.77 -15.18
N PRO A 583 -23.26 33.42 -16.36
CA PRO A 583 -24.40 33.24 -17.26
C PRO A 583 -24.51 31.83 -17.87
N SER A 584 -23.45 31.04 -17.78
CA SER A 584 -23.36 29.68 -18.33
C SER A 584 -23.37 28.59 -17.24
N MET A 585 -23.30 28.95 -15.96
CA MET A 585 -23.34 28.01 -14.83
C MET A 585 -24.75 27.46 -14.59
N ASN A 586 -24.85 26.21 -14.15
CA ASN A 586 -26.12 25.62 -13.74
C ASN A 586 -26.44 25.94 -12.26
N ASP A 587 -27.69 25.73 -11.83
CA ASP A 587 -28.11 26.03 -10.45
C ASP A 587 -27.29 25.28 -9.39
N MET A 588 -26.91 24.02 -9.61
CA MET A 588 -26.12 23.24 -8.63
C MET A 588 -24.68 23.76 -8.50
N ASP A 589 -24.06 24.19 -9.61
CA ASP A 589 -22.73 24.81 -9.58
C ASP A 589 -22.75 26.10 -8.73
N LEU A 590 -23.79 26.92 -8.92
CA LEU A 590 -24.00 28.17 -8.18
C LEU A 590 -24.28 27.90 -6.70
N GLU A 591 -25.11 26.90 -6.39
CA GLU A 591 -25.36 26.45 -5.01
C GLU A 591 -24.08 26.02 -4.29
N GLN A 592 -23.20 25.25 -4.95
CA GLN A 592 -21.89 24.87 -4.39
C GLN A 592 -21.00 26.09 -4.13
N LEU A 593 -20.96 27.05 -5.06
CA LEU A 593 -20.22 28.31 -4.88
C LEU A 593 -20.75 29.13 -3.71
N PHE A 594 -22.08 29.22 -3.54
CA PHE A 594 -22.70 29.91 -2.41
C PHE A 594 -22.35 29.24 -1.07
N VAL A 595 -22.47 27.92 -0.96
CA VAL A 595 -22.12 27.18 0.27
C VAL A 595 -20.64 27.37 0.64
N MET A 596 -19.75 27.23 -0.34
CA MET A 596 -18.30 27.39 -0.14
C MET A 596 -17.91 28.82 0.27
N THR A 597 -18.60 29.84 -0.27
CA THR A 597 -18.23 31.23 -0.04
C THR A 597 -19.05 31.95 1.03
N ALA A 598 -20.05 31.31 1.64
CA ALA A 598 -20.92 31.91 2.66
C ALA A 598 -20.15 32.53 3.84
N HIS A 599 -19.12 31.84 4.33
CA HIS A 599 -18.30 32.29 5.46
C HIS A 599 -17.10 33.18 5.05
N CYS A 600 -16.95 33.49 3.75
CA CYS A 600 -15.83 34.30 3.27
C CYS A 600 -15.86 35.71 3.85
N ARG A 601 -14.69 36.15 4.32
CA ARG A 601 -14.47 37.47 4.91
C ARG A 601 -14.49 38.62 3.89
N THR A 602 -14.45 38.30 2.61
CA THR A 602 -14.44 39.21 1.47
C THR A 602 -15.72 38.97 0.66
N GLU A 603 -16.65 39.92 0.71
CA GLU A 603 -17.85 39.89 -0.13
C GLU A 603 -17.45 40.00 -1.60
N ASN A 604 -17.98 39.10 -2.42
CA ASN A 604 -17.87 39.21 -3.86
C ASN A 604 -19.20 39.73 -4.42
N ASN A 605 -19.20 40.97 -4.91
CA ASN A 605 -20.37 41.65 -5.50
C ASN A 605 -21.05 40.85 -6.63
N VAL A 606 -20.28 39.98 -7.32
CA VAL A 606 -20.75 39.15 -8.44
C VAL A 606 -21.61 38.00 -7.89
N LEU A 607 -21.11 37.30 -6.86
CA LEU A 607 -21.87 36.28 -6.13
C LEU A 607 -23.06 36.87 -5.37
N TRP A 608 -22.92 38.04 -4.76
CA TRP A 608 -24.02 38.73 -4.10
C TRP A 608 -25.19 39.00 -5.07
N ASN A 609 -24.91 39.58 -6.24
CA ASN A 609 -25.95 39.85 -7.24
C ASN A 609 -26.53 38.55 -7.86
N ALA A 610 -25.72 37.49 -7.98
CA ALA A 610 -26.22 36.17 -8.36
C ALA A 610 -27.20 35.62 -7.30
N ALA A 611 -26.82 35.60 -6.01
CA ALA A 611 -27.66 35.12 -4.92
C ALA A 611 -29.00 35.87 -4.87
N ILE A 612 -28.97 37.21 -4.96
CA ILE A 612 -30.16 38.07 -5.03
C ILE A 612 -31.07 37.70 -6.21
N THR A 613 -30.51 37.28 -7.34
CA THR A 613 -31.28 36.82 -8.51
C THR A 613 -31.87 35.43 -8.29
N HIS A 614 -31.09 34.51 -7.70
CA HIS A 614 -31.51 33.13 -7.42
C HIS A 614 -32.47 32.99 -6.22
N LEU A 615 -32.73 34.05 -5.42
CA LEU A 615 -33.86 34.06 -4.46
C LEU A 615 -35.23 33.75 -5.10
N ARG A 616 -35.35 33.88 -6.42
CA ARG A 616 -36.57 33.59 -7.18
C ARG A 616 -36.70 32.11 -7.59
N SER A 617 -35.59 31.36 -7.55
CA SER A 617 -35.52 29.93 -7.90
C SER A 617 -36.34 29.08 -6.91
N PRO A 618 -36.60 27.79 -7.22
CA PRO A 618 -37.19 26.87 -6.25
C PRO A 618 -36.26 26.60 -5.06
N ASN A 619 -34.95 26.57 -5.26
CA ASN A 619 -33.93 26.28 -4.23
C ASN A 619 -33.44 27.55 -3.51
N PHE A 620 -34.35 28.48 -3.20
CA PHE A 620 -34.01 29.80 -2.63
C PHE A 620 -33.27 29.74 -1.28
N SER A 621 -33.33 28.63 -0.55
CA SER A 621 -32.73 28.49 0.80
C SER A 621 -31.21 28.63 0.78
N ILE A 622 -30.52 28.09 -0.22
CA ILE A 622 -29.05 28.14 -0.34
C ILE A 622 -28.55 29.59 -0.59
N PRO A 623 -29.02 30.33 -1.62
CA PRO A 623 -28.64 31.73 -1.79
C PRO A 623 -29.12 32.62 -0.64
N MET A 624 -30.23 32.28 0.03
CA MET A 624 -30.65 33.00 1.24
C MET A 624 -29.64 32.84 2.38
N ASN A 625 -29.19 31.63 2.65
CA ASN A 625 -28.22 31.36 3.73
C ASN A 625 -26.88 32.06 3.44
N TYR A 626 -26.44 32.07 2.19
CA TYR A 626 -25.29 32.89 1.76
C TYR A 626 -25.48 34.38 2.06
N ILE A 627 -26.64 34.96 1.69
CA ILE A 627 -26.98 36.36 1.96
C ILE A 627 -26.99 36.66 3.46
N VAL A 628 -27.66 35.82 4.27
CA VAL A 628 -27.76 35.98 5.72
C VAL A 628 -26.38 35.92 6.39
N GLU A 629 -25.53 34.97 6.00
CA GLU A 629 -24.18 34.81 6.55
C GLU A 629 -23.28 36.00 6.19
N GLN A 630 -23.31 36.46 4.94
CA GLN A 630 -22.57 37.65 4.50
C GLN A 630 -23.06 38.93 5.19
N LEU A 631 -24.37 39.09 5.41
CA LEU A 631 -24.93 40.19 6.21
C LEU A 631 -24.42 40.14 7.66
N ALA A 632 -24.42 38.96 8.29
CA ALA A 632 -23.93 38.77 9.66
C ALA A 632 -22.44 39.14 9.79
N ILE A 633 -21.59 38.68 8.86
CA ILE A 633 -20.16 39.04 8.81
C ILE A 633 -19.97 40.56 8.70
N LYS A 634 -20.83 41.27 7.95
CA LYS A 634 -20.79 42.74 7.88
C LYS A 634 -21.19 43.40 9.20
N PHE A 635 -22.19 42.88 9.91
CA PHE A 635 -22.60 43.37 11.22
C PHE A 635 -21.50 43.18 12.27
N GLU A 636 -20.90 41.99 12.35
CA GLU A 636 -19.76 41.69 13.24
C GLU A 636 -18.58 42.65 13.02
N ARG A 637 -18.47 43.24 11.82
CA ARG A 637 -17.39 44.14 11.39
C ARG A 637 -17.75 45.63 11.39
N ASN A 638 -18.96 46.00 11.82
CA ASN A 638 -19.48 47.38 11.74
C ASN A 638 -19.40 48.00 10.33
N GLN A 639 -19.54 47.18 9.27
CA GLN A 639 -19.56 47.67 7.89
C GLN A 639 -20.95 48.23 7.52
N PRO A 640 -21.05 49.14 6.53
CA PRO A 640 -22.33 49.72 6.14
C PRO A 640 -23.23 48.67 5.42
N VAL A 641 -24.16 48.08 6.17
CA VAL A 641 -25.05 47.01 5.67
C VAL A 641 -26.32 47.54 4.98
N PHE A 642 -26.67 48.82 5.17
CA PHE A 642 -27.98 49.37 4.79
C PHE A 642 -28.35 49.16 3.30
N GLN A 643 -27.40 49.34 2.38
CA GLN A 643 -27.68 49.19 0.94
C GLN A 643 -27.89 47.72 0.53
N ASN A 644 -27.04 46.80 1.04
CA ASN A 644 -27.24 45.36 0.87
C ASN A 644 -28.61 44.92 1.40
N MET A 645 -28.94 45.34 2.63
CA MET A 645 -30.21 45.01 3.28
C MET A 645 -31.39 45.53 2.48
N ARG A 646 -31.31 46.78 1.98
CA ARG A 646 -32.33 47.38 1.12
C ARG A 646 -32.52 46.59 -0.18
N GLN A 647 -31.44 46.13 -0.81
CA GLN A 647 -31.50 45.33 -2.04
C GLN A 647 -32.22 43.98 -1.81
N VAL A 648 -31.95 43.30 -0.69
CA VAL A 648 -32.66 42.07 -0.31
C VAL A 648 -34.15 42.33 -0.15
N VAL A 649 -34.51 43.33 0.67
CA VAL A 649 -35.90 43.71 0.95
C VAL A 649 -36.66 44.09 -0.32
N GLN A 650 -36.03 44.87 -1.21
CA GLN A 650 -36.64 45.28 -2.49
C GLN A 650 -36.87 44.11 -3.45
N ASN A 651 -36.08 43.03 -3.39
CA ASN A 651 -36.31 41.85 -4.23
C ASN A 651 -37.39 40.93 -3.64
N LEU A 652 -37.35 40.70 -2.32
CA LEU A 652 -38.34 39.89 -1.60
C LEU A 652 -39.76 40.47 -1.70
N LEU A 653 -39.88 41.80 -1.62
CA LEU A 653 -41.17 42.52 -1.70
C LEU A 653 -41.52 43.02 -3.10
N ALA A 654 -40.76 42.64 -4.14
CA ALA A 654 -41.13 42.99 -5.50
C ALA A 654 -42.39 42.24 -5.93
N GLU A 655 -43.42 42.99 -6.34
CA GLU A 655 -44.79 42.52 -6.64
C GLU A 655 -44.86 41.27 -7.55
N LYS A 656 -43.93 41.13 -8.50
CA LYS A 656 -43.87 39.99 -9.44
C LYS A 656 -43.09 38.77 -8.94
N SER A 657 -42.41 38.86 -7.80
CA SER A 657 -41.58 37.79 -7.24
C SER A 657 -41.82 37.51 -5.76
N TYR A 658 -42.80 38.18 -5.13
CA TYR A 658 -43.20 37.93 -3.75
C TYR A 658 -43.61 36.48 -3.54
N LYS A 659 -43.10 35.88 -2.46
CA LYS A 659 -43.47 34.54 -1.96
C LYS A 659 -43.42 34.58 -0.43
N PHE A 660 -44.53 34.27 0.22
CA PHE A 660 -44.66 34.21 1.69
C PHE A 660 -43.54 33.37 2.34
N GLU A 661 -43.34 32.16 1.85
CA GLU A 661 -42.40 31.18 2.41
C GLU A 661 -40.95 31.68 2.37
N VAL A 662 -40.57 32.38 1.30
CA VAL A 662 -39.22 32.96 1.12
C VAL A 662 -39.00 34.11 2.09
N CYS A 663 -40.02 34.95 2.31
CA CYS A 663 -39.97 36.07 3.25
C CYS A 663 -39.91 35.59 4.71
N LEU A 664 -40.72 34.58 5.07
CA LEU A 664 -40.69 33.96 6.40
C LEU A 664 -39.33 33.29 6.67
N TYR A 665 -38.80 32.53 5.70
CA TYR A 665 -37.50 31.87 5.81
C TYR A 665 -36.36 32.89 5.99
N PHE A 666 -36.39 34.02 5.26
CA PHE A 666 -35.43 35.11 5.46
C PHE A 666 -35.48 35.65 6.89
N LEU A 667 -36.66 36.03 7.39
CA LEU A 667 -36.82 36.58 8.74
C LEU A 667 -36.28 35.60 9.80
N ARG A 668 -36.65 34.32 9.69
CA ARG A 668 -36.21 33.25 10.59
C ARG A 668 -34.69 33.14 10.66
N GLU A 669 -34.01 32.90 9.54
CA GLU A 669 -32.57 32.66 9.54
C GLU A 669 -31.78 33.95 9.78
N PHE A 670 -32.26 35.11 9.29
CA PHE A 670 -31.64 36.42 9.58
C PHE A 670 -31.64 36.73 11.08
N LEU A 671 -32.79 36.63 11.76
CA LEU A 671 -32.90 36.97 13.19
C LEU A 671 -32.12 36.00 14.06
N LYS A 672 -32.16 34.70 13.72
CA LYS A 672 -31.36 33.66 14.37
C LYS A 672 -29.85 33.93 14.25
N ARG A 673 -29.36 34.40 13.09
CA ARG A 673 -27.94 34.71 12.90
C ARG A 673 -27.55 36.08 13.48
N ALA A 674 -28.46 37.04 13.53
CA ALA A 674 -28.25 38.35 14.11
C ALA A 674 -28.03 38.32 15.64
N ASN A 675 -28.59 37.33 16.35
CA ASN A 675 -28.32 37.04 17.78
C ASN A 675 -28.21 38.30 18.65
N ASP A 676 -29.32 39.03 18.76
CA ASP A 676 -29.49 40.28 19.53
C ASP A 676 -28.68 41.51 19.06
N ALA A 677 -27.93 41.41 17.95
CA ALA A 677 -27.28 42.56 17.33
C ALA A 677 -28.29 43.60 16.84
N ILE A 678 -27.83 44.87 16.79
CA ILE A 678 -28.65 46.00 16.36
C ILE A 678 -28.53 46.16 14.84
N TYR A 679 -29.61 45.86 14.12
CA TYR A 679 -29.70 45.94 12.66
C TYR A 679 -30.63 47.10 12.19
N PRO A 680 -30.63 47.47 10.88
CA PRO A 680 -31.52 48.47 10.30
C PRO A 680 -32.97 47.96 10.28
N VAL A 681 -33.64 48.05 11.43
CA VAL A 681 -34.95 47.46 11.69
C VAL A 681 -36.04 48.06 10.80
N GLU A 682 -35.89 49.32 10.40
CA GLU A 682 -36.71 50.02 9.41
C GLU A 682 -36.75 49.34 8.02
N LEU A 683 -35.75 48.52 7.69
CA LEU A 683 -35.73 47.71 6.46
C LEU A 683 -36.34 46.31 6.67
N ILE A 684 -36.35 45.79 7.90
CA ILE A 684 -36.94 44.49 8.26
C ILE A 684 -38.46 44.58 8.45
N VAL A 685 -38.95 45.66 9.07
CA VAL A 685 -40.37 45.88 9.38
C VAL A 685 -41.30 45.69 8.17
N PRO A 686 -41.00 46.18 6.95
CA PRO A 686 -41.82 45.91 5.78
C PRO A 686 -42.00 44.42 5.46
N ILE A 687 -40.96 43.59 5.61
CA ILE A 687 -41.08 42.13 5.38
C ILE A 687 -41.93 41.51 6.48
N TRP A 688 -41.67 41.88 7.74
CA TRP A 688 -42.40 41.37 8.90
C TRP A 688 -43.89 41.70 8.85
N LEU A 689 -44.26 42.94 8.51
CA LEU A 689 -45.67 43.33 8.35
C LEU A 689 -46.36 42.52 7.25
N VAL A 690 -45.72 42.34 6.09
CA VAL A 690 -46.31 41.57 4.99
C VAL A 690 -46.52 40.10 5.38
N VAL A 691 -45.53 39.45 6.01
CA VAL A 691 -45.64 38.06 6.48
C VAL A 691 -46.71 37.92 7.57
N THR A 692 -46.72 38.83 8.55
CA THR A 692 -47.69 38.77 9.67
C THR A 692 -49.12 39.09 9.24
N PHE A 693 -49.34 39.98 8.26
CA PHE A 693 -50.69 40.21 7.72
C PHE A 693 -51.23 39.04 6.89
N GLU A 694 -50.37 38.23 6.25
CA GLU A 694 -50.82 37.04 5.50
C GLU A 694 -51.15 35.86 6.44
N LYS A 695 -50.36 35.62 7.49
CA LYS A 695 -50.62 34.55 8.49
C LYS A 695 -50.29 34.98 9.93
N PRO A 696 -51.15 35.74 10.62
CA PRO A 696 -50.83 36.30 11.95
C PRO A 696 -50.76 35.29 13.11
N ASN A 697 -51.28 34.07 12.92
CA ASN A 697 -51.51 33.08 13.99
C ASN A 697 -50.61 31.85 13.84
N THR A 698 -49.29 32.03 13.98
CA THR A 698 -48.31 30.92 14.03
C THR A 698 -47.28 31.18 15.12
N ASP A 699 -46.96 30.18 15.94
CA ASP A 699 -46.04 30.34 17.08
C ASP A 699 -44.66 30.86 16.67
N GLU A 700 -44.15 30.40 15.51
CA GLU A 700 -42.88 30.87 14.91
C GLU A 700 -42.84 32.39 14.67
N LEU A 701 -44.00 33.04 14.46
CA LEU A 701 -44.05 34.49 14.30
C LEU A 701 -44.01 35.26 15.62
N ASN A 702 -44.33 34.65 16.76
CA ASN A 702 -44.24 35.34 18.06
C ASN A 702 -42.77 35.64 18.39
N ASP A 703 -41.89 34.65 18.28
CA ASP A 703 -40.44 34.78 18.49
C ASP A 703 -39.82 35.83 17.53
N ILE A 704 -40.19 35.77 16.24
CA ILE A 704 -39.78 36.73 15.22
C ILE A 704 -40.24 38.15 15.59
N SER A 705 -41.50 38.30 15.99
CA SER A 705 -42.12 39.59 16.34
C SER A 705 -41.50 40.20 17.60
N GLU A 706 -41.23 39.41 18.63
CA GLU A 706 -40.55 39.87 19.84
C GLU A 706 -39.13 40.39 19.53
N SER A 707 -38.37 39.65 18.72
CA SER A 707 -37.00 40.04 18.36
C SER A 707 -36.95 41.36 17.57
N ILE A 708 -37.89 41.55 16.64
CA ILE A 708 -38.02 42.78 15.83
C ILE A 708 -38.49 43.96 16.69
N TRP A 709 -39.51 43.77 17.52
CA TRP A 709 -40.04 44.77 18.45
C TRP A 709 -38.98 45.28 19.44
N ARG A 710 -38.16 44.37 19.97
CA ARG A 710 -37.04 44.71 20.86
C ARG A 710 -36.00 45.57 20.13
N ASN A 711 -35.67 45.24 18.88
CA ASN A 711 -34.77 46.04 18.05
C ASN A 711 -35.37 47.41 17.66
N LEU A 712 -36.67 47.48 17.35
CA LEU A 712 -37.40 48.73 17.12
C LEU A 712 -37.24 49.70 18.30
N ARG A 713 -37.42 49.22 19.54
CA ARG A 713 -37.22 50.04 20.74
C ARG A 713 -35.80 50.55 20.90
N VAL A 714 -34.80 49.72 20.62
CA VAL A 714 -33.39 50.13 20.69
C VAL A 714 -33.09 51.18 19.62
N SER A 715 -33.62 51.03 18.40
CA SER A 715 -33.49 52.02 17.32
C SER A 715 -34.19 53.34 17.66
N PHE A 716 -35.45 53.30 18.12
CA PHE A 716 -36.19 54.50 18.53
C PHE A 716 -35.51 55.25 19.68
N ARG A 717 -35.03 54.54 20.71
CA ARG A 717 -34.28 55.16 21.82
C ARG A 717 -32.99 55.82 21.36
N LYS A 718 -32.26 55.23 20.39
CA LYS A 718 -31.08 55.85 19.78
C LYS A 718 -31.42 57.17 19.06
N ASN A 719 -32.63 57.28 18.52
CA ASN A 719 -33.15 58.48 17.85
C ASN A 719 -33.90 59.44 18.81
N GLY A 720 -33.81 59.23 20.12
CA GLY A 720 -34.45 60.09 21.14
C GLY A 720 -35.96 59.88 21.34
N LEU A 721 -36.54 58.84 20.74
CA LEU A 721 -37.96 58.50 20.84
C LEU A 721 -38.17 57.44 21.94
N TYR A 722 -39.04 57.75 22.89
CA TYR A 722 -39.34 56.87 24.04
C TYR A 722 -40.81 56.45 23.99
N PHE A 723 -41.04 55.14 23.97
CA PHE A 723 -42.36 54.52 23.89
C PHE A 723 -42.56 53.57 25.08
N GLU A 724 -43.79 53.50 25.59
CA GLU A 724 -44.14 52.66 26.74
C GLU A 724 -44.11 51.16 26.41
N THR A 725 -44.09 50.33 27.46
CA THR A 725 -44.03 48.87 27.33
C THR A 725 -45.41 48.21 27.44
N PHE A 726 -45.59 47.03 26.84
CA PHE A 726 -46.79 46.23 27.13
C PHE A 726 -46.85 45.90 28.62
N SER A 727 -48.07 45.82 29.15
CA SER A 727 -48.36 45.42 30.53
C SER A 727 -48.62 43.92 30.69
N THR A 728 -48.19 43.09 29.72
CA THR A 728 -48.50 41.65 29.66
C THR A 728 -47.23 40.83 29.49
N ASP A 729 -47.14 39.71 30.21
CA ASP A 729 -45.92 38.91 30.38
C ASP A 729 -45.51 38.07 29.16
N SER A 730 -46.26 38.11 28.05
CA SER A 730 -45.90 37.44 26.80
C SER A 730 -46.24 38.32 25.58
N PRO A 731 -45.25 38.77 24.79
CA PRO A 731 -45.51 39.50 23.56
C PRO A 731 -46.03 38.53 22.49
N SER A 732 -47.25 38.76 21.99
CA SER A 732 -47.77 38.07 20.82
C SER A 732 -47.57 38.92 19.56
N THR A 733 -47.52 38.26 18.40
CA THR A 733 -47.44 38.90 17.07
C THR A 733 -48.45 40.05 16.92
N ILE A 734 -49.71 39.80 17.31
CA ILE A 734 -50.81 40.77 17.22
C ILE A 734 -50.57 41.99 18.14
N LEU A 735 -50.08 41.78 19.36
CA LEU A 735 -49.73 42.88 20.27
C LEU A 735 -48.60 43.72 19.68
N SER A 736 -47.50 43.08 19.25
CA SER A 736 -46.34 43.76 18.66
C SER A 736 -46.69 44.62 17.45
N ILE A 737 -47.61 44.17 16.59
CA ILE A 737 -48.13 44.96 15.46
C ILE A 737 -48.93 46.16 15.96
N ARG A 738 -49.85 45.96 16.91
CA ARG A 738 -50.68 47.03 17.47
C ARG A 738 -49.82 48.18 18.03
N TRP A 739 -48.78 47.86 18.80
CA TRP A 739 -47.84 48.84 19.38
C TRP A 739 -46.97 49.57 18.34
N LEU A 740 -46.83 49.04 17.12
CA LEU A 740 -46.12 49.78 16.06
C LEU A 740 -47.01 50.84 15.39
N PHE A 741 -48.35 50.67 15.44
CA PHE A 741 -49.32 51.59 14.85
C PHE A 741 -49.91 52.61 15.85
N GLU A 742 -49.87 52.31 17.15
CA GLU A 742 -50.20 53.22 18.25
C GLU A 742 -49.03 54.17 18.60
#